data_AF-M2Z593-F1
#
_entry.id   AF-M2Z593-F1
#
_cell.length_a   1.000
_cell.length_b   1.000
_cell.length_c   1.000
_cell.angle_alpha   90.00
_cell.angle_beta   90.00
_cell.angle_gamma   90.00
#
_symmetry.space_group_name_H-M   'P 1'
#
loop_
_entity.id
_entity.type
_entity.pdbx_description
1 polymer ?
#
loop_
_entity_poly.entity_id
_entity_poly.type
_entity_poly.pdbx_seq_one_letter_code
_entity_poly.pdbx_strand_id
1 'polypeptide(L)'
;MSSRALRKAQREKEEQERLKQLEQKAHALEEEEDEEDEREAVKSKKSAFAMLREEEDEAEEDEEDDEAGAPIPEEPVATTAHKSPAKKKKKKKKKAKAGTDRRGQDTDDVDEIDAALKSLSTNGKAADSGKTAAGVNPAVEEANRLLSIDTNNLHAANEMKRLFGRAALEQDHDDQQVPAGAVGGNRRQQRRVQHVGLAQALRGQRVDGRSGGLAAMALRRNIFIQGKEEWPVATGGGLGMEVEEKRADGTVLYKFVHNSAYQDVQSQFESCVASMDPNRLIVLLQHNPYHISTLLQVSEIAKQERDHSTSGDLLERALFSLGRAVHSTFAKNLAEGKARLDFRRAENREFWLASWRYIQNLTMRATWRTVYEWAKMLLSLSPENDPYALWLVLDQYAIRSKQELDYLNLSRNGSLKAGHVNMPNVILSQGLAECQAGNKSKGQQLLFSAIGKYPYIIARLMQELNVDAPPAVWGKEPGSMKEELFTELYATRAKDLWNTPENTNLLIETASAVPPETATASTDSSDITQNVARHVILSDTPALIALIPRHFTEQLESASDPLPPDDGFTSYLSRRRGSERPGGDSLIGTARYREETREISTLNRFFSQLFPWYGRAQQAGAAAASEDGAADEQPPTSEEEMMRQVREAGISEEDFRAHAQRLIELQNDVGGDTSDSDTDIYQRLAVNPRVPGSDRDQRVLQLLQDFEGSLGEDFQNLSQTEQVVRIEERIASFLREVQGSGFETEGNRNARVDDASDDDA
;
A
#
# COMPACT_ATOMS: atom_id res chain seq x y z
N MET A 1 15.19 16.67 -57.34
CA MET A 1 15.15 16.94 -55.88
C MET A 1 13.88 16.32 -55.30
N SER A 2 13.95 15.55 -54.22
CA SER A 2 12.76 14.94 -53.61
C SER A 2 11.90 15.97 -52.87
N SER A 3 10.57 15.84 -52.95
CA SER A 3 9.61 16.67 -52.21
C SER A 3 9.82 16.62 -50.69
N ARG A 4 10.36 15.50 -50.18
CA ARG A 4 10.71 15.31 -48.76
C ARG A 4 11.91 16.18 -48.34
N ALA A 5 12.86 16.42 -49.25
CA ALA A 5 13.99 17.31 -49.01
C ALA A 5 13.56 18.78 -49.04
N LEU A 6 12.66 19.16 -49.95
CA LEU A 6 12.10 20.52 -50.00
C LEU A 6 11.37 20.87 -48.70
N ARG A 7 10.50 19.98 -48.19
CA ARG A 7 9.83 20.17 -46.89
C ARG A 7 10.80 20.25 -45.71
N LYS A 8 11.94 19.54 -45.74
CA LYS A 8 12.97 19.66 -44.68
C LYS A 8 13.62 21.04 -44.69
N ALA A 9 14.12 21.48 -45.85
CA ALA A 9 14.76 22.78 -46.01
C ALA A 9 13.79 23.95 -45.69
N GLN A 10 12.51 23.81 -46.01
CA GLN A 10 11.48 24.80 -45.70
C GLN A 10 11.26 24.92 -44.18
N ARG A 11 11.23 23.79 -43.45
CA ARG A 11 11.09 23.75 -41.99
C ARG A 11 12.35 24.27 -41.26
N GLU A 12 13.53 23.92 -41.76
CA GLU A 12 14.80 24.46 -41.25
C GLU A 12 14.89 25.98 -41.43
N LYS A 13 14.32 26.53 -42.51
CA LYS A 13 14.23 27.98 -42.74
C LYS A 13 13.22 28.66 -41.81
N GLU A 14 12.04 28.08 -41.61
CA GLU A 14 11.04 28.57 -40.62
C GLU A 14 11.62 28.58 -39.20
N GLU A 15 12.43 27.59 -38.84
CA GLU A 15 13.10 27.49 -37.55
C GLU A 15 14.21 28.54 -37.37
N GLN A 16 15.00 28.83 -38.41
CA GLN A 16 15.97 29.94 -38.42
C GLN A 16 15.31 31.32 -38.38
N GLU A 17 14.20 31.53 -39.09
CA GLU A 17 13.44 32.78 -39.03
C GLU A 17 12.80 32.99 -37.65
N ARG A 18 12.36 31.92 -37.00
CA ARG A 18 11.84 31.96 -35.62
C ARG A 18 12.94 32.23 -34.58
N LEU A 19 14.15 31.70 -34.75
CA LEU A 19 15.29 32.03 -33.89
C LEU A 19 15.66 33.50 -34.00
N LYS A 20 15.73 34.05 -35.23
CA LYS A 20 15.98 35.50 -35.44
C LYS A 20 14.91 36.40 -34.83
N GLN A 21 13.64 35.98 -34.81
CA GLN A 21 12.57 36.70 -34.10
C GLN A 21 12.67 36.62 -32.57
N LEU A 22 13.44 35.67 -32.02
CA LEU A 22 13.74 35.61 -30.59
C LEU A 22 14.99 36.45 -30.27
N GLU A 23 16.03 36.38 -31.10
CA GLU A 23 17.22 37.26 -31.00
C GLU A 23 16.83 38.75 -31.09
N GLN A 24 15.98 39.11 -32.06
CA GLN A 24 15.45 40.48 -32.19
C GLN A 24 14.54 40.91 -31.03
N LYS A 25 13.98 39.96 -30.26
CA LYS A 25 13.21 40.27 -29.06
C LYS A 25 14.08 40.35 -27.81
N ALA A 26 15.18 39.61 -27.75
CA ALA A 26 16.19 39.77 -26.69
C ALA A 26 16.84 41.16 -26.82
N HIS A 27 17.33 41.51 -28.02
CA HIS A 27 17.95 42.81 -28.29
C HIS A 27 17.00 43.99 -28.07
N ALA A 28 15.68 43.82 -28.31
CA ALA A 28 14.69 44.85 -28.02
C ALA A 28 14.28 44.93 -26.53
N LEU A 29 14.62 43.93 -25.71
CA LEU A 29 14.48 43.99 -24.26
C LEU A 29 15.75 44.55 -23.60
N GLU A 30 16.93 44.22 -24.15
CA GLU A 30 18.20 44.85 -23.76
C GLU A 30 18.18 46.36 -24.05
N GLU A 31 17.61 46.78 -25.20
CA GLU A 31 17.36 48.21 -25.52
C GLU A 31 16.26 48.86 -24.63
N GLU A 32 15.37 48.09 -24.00
CA GLU A 32 14.38 48.62 -23.03
C GLU A 32 14.96 48.70 -21.60
N GLU A 33 15.91 47.83 -21.22
CA GLU A 33 16.62 47.91 -19.93
C GLU A 33 17.61 49.11 -19.88
N ASP A 34 18.32 49.40 -20.98
CA ASP A 34 19.24 50.55 -21.08
C ASP A 34 18.56 51.94 -20.98
N GLU A 35 17.23 52.05 -21.18
CA GLU A 35 16.49 53.32 -21.02
C GLU A 35 15.86 53.56 -19.63
N GLU A 36 15.72 52.54 -18.75
CA GLU A 36 15.14 52.74 -17.40
C GLU A 36 16.18 53.07 -16.31
N ASP A 37 17.46 52.75 -16.49
CA ASP A 37 18.48 52.81 -15.41
C ASP A 37 18.94 54.25 -15.02
N GLU A 38 18.35 55.30 -15.63
CA GLU A 38 18.65 56.71 -15.31
C GLU A 38 17.77 57.31 -14.18
N ARG A 39 17.01 56.50 -13.40
CA ARG A 39 16.05 57.01 -12.38
C ARG A 39 16.07 56.34 -10.99
N GLU A 40 16.97 56.86 -10.15
CA GLU A 40 16.94 56.91 -8.66
C GLU A 40 16.44 55.69 -7.86
N ALA A 41 17.38 55.01 -7.20
CA ALA A 41 17.15 53.82 -6.37
C ALA A 41 16.26 54.05 -5.13
N VAL A 42 15.31 53.13 -4.91
CA VAL A 42 14.50 53.01 -3.67
C VAL A 42 14.76 51.65 -3.00
N LYS A 43 14.93 51.66 -1.67
CA LYS A 43 15.48 50.54 -0.89
C LYS A 43 14.49 49.38 -0.70
N SER A 44 14.98 48.16 -0.80
CA SER A 44 14.24 46.94 -0.42
C SER A 44 13.99 46.88 1.10
N LYS A 45 12.88 46.25 1.52
CA LYS A 45 12.48 46.15 2.93
C LYS A 45 13.01 44.85 3.55
N LYS A 46 13.60 44.94 4.75
CA LYS A 46 14.05 43.78 5.54
C LYS A 46 12.87 42.95 6.06
N SER A 47 13.10 41.68 6.35
CA SER A 47 12.10 40.73 6.88
C SER A 47 11.89 40.91 8.39
N ALA A 48 10.65 40.70 8.86
CA ALA A 48 10.21 41.01 10.23
C ALA A 48 10.88 40.16 11.33
N PHE A 49 11.48 39.02 11.01
CA PHE A 49 12.25 38.22 11.98
C PHE A 49 13.62 38.81 12.34
N ALA A 50 14.11 39.81 11.59
CA ALA A 50 15.39 40.47 11.87
C ALA A 50 15.31 41.53 12.98
N MET A 51 14.13 41.80 13.57
CA MET A 51 13.93 42.81 14.63
C MET A 51 13.60 42.19 16.00
N LEU A 52 13.87 40.89 16.18
CA LEU A 52 13.63 40.15 17.44
C LEU A 52 14.87 39.33 17.87
N ARG A 53 16.07 39.84 17.56
CA ARG A 53 17.36 39.16 17.81
C ARG A 53 18.55 40.08 18.06
N GLU A 54 18.32 41.38 18.28
CA GLU A 54 19.36 42.42 18.40
C GLU A 54 19.19 43.33 19.64
N GLU A 55 18.37 42.92 20.62
CA GLU A 55 18.16 43.65 21.90
C GLU A 55 18.16 42.68 23.12
N GLU A 56 19.32 42.11 23.41
CA GLU A 56 19.75 41.67 24.77
C GLU A 56 21.22 42.10 24.93
N ASP A 57 21.56 42.63 26.12
CA ASP A 57 22.87 43.17 26.55
C ASP A 57 23.39 44.44 25.79
N GLU A 58 23.92 45.50 26.42
CA GLU A 58 24.24 45.78 27.84
C GLU A 58 24.37 47.31 28.09
N ALA A 59 23.99 47.81 29.30
CA ALA A 59 24.48 49.01 30.03
C ALA A 59 24.47 50.44 29.37
N GLU A 60 24.36 51.59 30.07
CA GLU A 60 24.06 51.98 31.48
C GLU A 60 23.69 53.50 31.53
N GLU A 61 23.01 53.96 32.60
CA GLU A 61 22.96 55.36 33.15
C GLU A 61 22.47 56.56 32.25
N ASP A 62 21.67 57.54 32.70
CA ASP A 62 20.86 57.70 33.94
C ASP A 62 19.79 58.83 33.85
N GLU A 63 18.90 58.89 34.86
CA GLU A 63 18.11 60.02 35.42
C GLU A 63 16.95 60.79 34.67
N GLU A 64 16.00 61.26 35.53
CA GLU A 64 14.93 62.30 35.44
C GLU A 64 13.64 62.12 34.56
N ASP A 65 12.51 61.79 35.23
CA ASP A 65 11.19 62.48 35.34
C ASP A 65 10.62 63.36 34.17
N ASP A 66 9.30 63.54 33.97
CA ASP A 66 8.23 63.70 34.98
C ASP A 66 6.78 63.47 34.44
N GLU A 67 5.76 63.79 35.27
CA GLU A 67 4.32 63.50 35.20
C GLU A 67 3.47 63.93 33.97
N ALA A 68 2.47 63.08 33.72
CA ALA A 68 1.05 63.31 33.40
C ALA A 68 0.50 64.68 32.90
N GLY A 69 -0.44 64.62 31.94
CA GLY A 69 -1.26 65.77 31.54
C GLY A 69 -2.45 65.50 30.60
N ALA A 70 -3.63 65.19 31.17
CA ALA A 70 -4.95 65.26 30.50
C ALA A 70 -5.64 66.63 30.84
N PRO A 71 -6.78 67.07 30.25
CA PRO A 71 -7.76 66.33 29.43
C PRO A 71 -8.46 67.06 28.23
N ILE A 72 -9.24 66.25 27.48
CA ILE A 72 -10.60 66.44 26.86
C ILE A 72 -11.46 67.61 27.46
N PRO A 73 -12.45 68.28 26.77
CA PRO A 73 -13.26 67.91 25.56
C PRO A 73 -13.52 69.02 24.48
N GLU A 74 -14.15 68.66 23.33
CA GLU A 74 -15.55 69.02 22.93
C GLU A 74 -15.90 68.61 21.47
N GLU A 75 -17.21 68.54 21.15
CA GLU A 75 -17.82 68.07 19.88
C GLU A 75 -18.22 69.27 18.93
N PRO A 76 -19.10 69.22 17.87
CA PRO A 76 -19.89 68.12 17.29
C PRO A 76 -20.20 68.13 15.74
N VAL A 77 -20.99 67.13 15.30
CA VAL A 77 -21.85 67.02 14.07
C VAL A 77 -21.26 67.25 12.66
N ALA A 78 -21.34 66.22 11.78
CA ALA A 78 -21.88 66.32 10.40
C ALA A 78 -22.00 64.95 9.68
N THR A 79 -22.81 64.86 8.62
CA THR A 79 -23.07 63.62 7.85
C THR A 79 -23.02 63.83 6.32
N THR A 80 -23.01 62.70 5.58
CA THR A 80 -23.29 62.54 4.12
C THR A 80 -22.12 62.65 3.12
N ALA A 81 -22.35 62.08 1.93
CA ALA A 81 -21.31 61.62 0.99
C ALA A 81 -21.26 62.37 -0.36
N HIS A 82 -20.10 62.28 -1.02
CA HIS A 82 -19.88 62.60 -2.45
C HIS A 82 -19.61 61.27 -3.20
N LYS A 83 -20.18 60.90 -4.36
CA LYS A 83 -20.78 61.53 -5.56
C LYS A 83 -19.79 62.04 -6.64
N SER A 84 -19.79 61.34 -7.77
CA SER A 84 -19.26 61.72 -9.11
C SER A 84 -20.04 62.85 -9.79
N PRO A 85 -19.52 63.47 -10.88
CA PRO A 85 -20.38 63.60 -12.08
C PRO A 85 -19.71 63.73 -13.50
N ALA A 86 -20.44 63.26 -14.53
CA ALA A 86 -20.52 63.78 -15.93
C ALA A 86 -19.31 63.52 -16.90
N LYS A 87 -19.43 63.53 -18.24
CA LYS A 87 -20.30 64.29 -19.19
C LYS A 87 -20.95 63.43 -20.33
N LYS A 88 -21.53 64.10 -21.35
CA LYS A 88 -22.65 63.70 -22.27
C LYS A 88 -22.45 64.42 -23.66
N LYS A 89 -23.08 64.19 -24.84
CA LYS A 89 -24.36 63.53 -25.26
C LYS A 89 -24.47 63.40 -26.84
N LYS A 90 -24.87 62.22 -27.40
CA LYS A 90 -25.65 61.98 -28.68
C LYS A 90 -25.13 62.32 -30.12
N LYS A 91 -25.44 61.42 -31.09
CA LYS A 91 -26.30 61.72 -32.29
C LYS A 91 -26.88 60.48 -33.04
N LYS A 92 -28.06 60.71 -33.67
CA LYS A 92 -29.04 59.92 -34.49
C LYS A 92 -28.44 58.95 -35.57
N LYS A 93 -29.17 58.02 -36.26
CA LYS A 93 -30.45 58.21 -37.03
C LYS A 93 -31.03 56.95 -37.78
N LYS A 94 -32.34 56.62 -37.64
CA LYS A 94 -33.26 55.85 -38.58
C LYS A 94 -32.88 54.37 -38.98
N LYS A 95 -33.73 53.53 -39.62
CA LYS A 95 -35.22 53.26 -39.64
C LYS A 95 -35.52 52.03 -40.57
N ALA A 96 -36.60 51.26 -40.29
CA ALA A 96 -37.28 50.23 -41.12
C ALA A 96 -36.65 48.81 -41.17
N LYS A 97 -37.30 47.73 -41.66
CA LYS A 97 -38.67 47.13 -41.52
C LYS A 97 -38.92 46.16 -42.71
N ALA A 98 -39.16 44.87 -42.42
CA ALA A 98 -39.61 43.78 -43.32
C ALA A 98 -38.63 43.33 -44.45
N GLY A 99 -38.62 42.06 -44.89
CA GLY A 99 -39.24 40.85 -44.30
C GLY A 99 -39.42 39.66 -45.26
N THR A 100 -39.76 38.49 -44.67
CA THR A 100 -40.54 37.36 -45.27
C THR A 100 -39.82 36.24 -46.06
N ASP A 101 -40.34 35.00 -45.87
CA ASP A 101 -40.18 33.75 -46.65
C ASP A 101 -38.84 32.96 -46.62
N ARG A 102 -38.81 31.59 -46.64
CA ARG A 102 -39.83 30.55 -46.31
C ARG A 102 -39.20 29.13 -46.22
N ARG A 103 -39.87 28.18 -45.53
CA ARG A 103 -39.64 26.70 -45.43
C ARG A 103 -38.42 26.25 -44.59
N GLY A 104 -38.49 25.17 -43.78
CA GLY A 104 -39.66 24.34 -43.37
C GLY A 104 -39.26 23.00 -42.71
N GLN A 105 -40.23 22.28 -42.14
CA GLN A 105 -40.15 20.92 -41.52
C GLN A 105 -39.51 20.94 -40.09
N ASP A 106 -40.28 20.74 -39.00
CA ASP A 106 -40.80 19.50 -38.35
C ASP A 106 -39.68 18.67 -37.67
N THR A 107 -39.81 18.09 -36.46
CA THR A 107 -40.99 17.75 -35.60
C THR A 107 -40.86 18.22 -34.13
N ASP A 108 -41.88 17.92 -33.31
CA ASP A 108 -41.97 18.17 -31.86
C ASP A 108 -40.98 17.33 -31.02
N ASP A 109 -40.51 17.87 -29.88
CA ASP A 109 -39.63 17.15 -28.92
C ASP A 109 -39.54 17.85 -27.52
N VAL A 110 -40.65 18.39 -26.98
CA VAL A 110 -40.63 19.22 -25.75
C VAL A 110 -41.63 18.79 -24.65
N ASP A 111 -42.78 18.20 -25.00
CA ASP A 111 -43.85 17.92 -24.03
C ASP A 111 -43.58 16.73 -23.09
N GLU A 112 -42.60 15.86 -23.39
CA GLU A 112 -42.27 14.71 -22.52
C GLU A 112 -41.65 15.11 -21.18
N ILE A 113 -40.88 16.22 -21.15
CA ILE A 113 -40.17 16.67 -19.93
C ILE A 113 -41.16 17.16 -18.88
N ASP A 114 -42.16 17.96 -19.28
CA ASP A 114 -43.21 18.46 -18.39
C ASP A 114 -44.20 17.35 -17.96
N ALA A 115 -44.33 16.28 -18.75
CA ALA A 115 -45.06 15.08 -18.36
C ALA A 115 -44.30 14.28 -17.28
N ALA A 116 -42.98 14.09 -17.44
CA ALA A 116 -42.13 13.43 -16.45
C ALA A 116 -42.05 14.20 -15.12
N LEU A 117 -41.98 15.54 -15.15
CA LEU A 117 -42.02 16.37 -13.96
C LEU A 117 -43.36 16.28 -13.20
N LYS A 118 -44.47 16.05 -13.90
CA LYS A 118 -45.79 15.82 -13.26
C LYS A 118 -45.92 14.44 -12.62
N SER A 119 -45.42 13.38 -13.23
CA SER A 119 -45.51 12.02 -12.64
C SER A 119 -44.69 11.89 -11.35
N LEU A 120 -43.56 12.59 -11.24
CA LEU A 120 -42.75 12.68 -10.02
C LEU A 120 -43.45 13.43 -8.87
N SER A 121 -44.31 14.41 -9.18
CA SER A 121 -44.89 15.33 -8.19
C SER A 121 -46.14 14.78 -7.47
N THR A 122 -46.75 13.71 -7.97
CA THR A 122 -48.06 13.23 -7.49
C THR A 122 -48.02 12.03 -6.54
N ASN A 123 -46.91 11.27 -6.42
CA ASN A 123 -46.88 10.01 -5.66
C ASN A 123 -46.42 10.17 -4.19
N GLY A 124 -46.99 11.15 -3.48
CA GLY A 124 -46.66 11.51 -2.11
C GLY A 124 -47.15 10.53 -1.03
N LYS A 125 -46.80 9.24 -1.12
CA LYS A 125 -46.93 8.24 -0.03
C LYS A 125 -46.19 6.92 -0.31
N ALA A 126 -44.85 6.99 -0.36
CA ALA A 126 -43.98 5.82 -0.27
C ALA A 126 -42.77 6.15 0.60
N ALA A 127 -42.86 5.84 1.90
CA ALA A 127 -41.67 5.70 2.73
C ALA A 127 -41.06 4.30 2.48
N ASP A 128 -39.74 4.22 2.59
CA ASP A 128 -38.94 2.99 2.45
C ASP A 128 -38.86 2.33 1.05
N SER A 129 -38.16 3.00 0.12
CA SER A 129 -37.33 2.33 -0.91
C SER A 129 -36.39 3.34 -1.61
N GLY A 130 -35.39 3.87 -0.89
CA GLY A 130 -34.47 4.87 -1.41
C GLY A 130 -33.41 4.30 -2.36
N LYS A 131 -33.71 4.21 -3.66
CA LYS A 131 -32.74 3.91 -4.73
C LYS A 131 -32.59 5.10 -5.66
N THR A 132 -31.35 5.50 -5.96
CA THR A 132 -31.07 6.52 -6.99
C THR A 132 -31.24 5.93 -8.40
N ALA A 133 -31.12 6.75 -9.45
CA ALA A 133 -31.24 6.29 -10.85
C ALA A 133 -30.19 5.23 -11.26
N ALA A 134 -29.15 5.02 -10.45
CA ALA A 134 -28.15 3.96 -10.62
C ALA A 134 -28.45 2.69 -9.78
N GLY A 135 -29.55 2.66 -9.03
CA GLY A 135 -29.94 1.55 -8.13
C GLY A 135 -29.24 1.52 -6.77
N VAL A 136 -28.25 2.40 -6.55
CA VAL A 136 -27.39 2.47 -5.36
C VAL A 136 -28.13 3.09 -4.17
N ASN A 137 -27.76 2.67 -2.95
CA ASN A 137 -28.22 3.23 -1.68
C ASN A 137 -27.56 4.61 -1.43
N PRO A 138 -28.32 5.71 -1.25
CA PRO A 138 -27.76 7.05 -1.09
C PRO A 138 -26.85 7.20 0.14
N ALA A 139 -27.05 6.44 1.22
CA ALA A 139 -26.19 6.48 2.41
C ALA A 139 -24.79 5.88 2.16
N VAL A 140 -24.69 4.95 1.21
CA VAL A 140 -23.40 4.36 0.77
C VAL A 140 -22.72 5.28 -0.25
N GLU A 141 -23.49 5.92 -1.13
CA GLU A 141 -22.98 6.94 -2.05
C GLU A 141 -22.41 8.18 -1.31
N GLU A 142 -23.07 8.63 -0.25
CA GLU A 142 -22.55 9.70 0.63
C GLU A 142 -21.27 9.26 1.36
N ALA A 143 -21.24 8.06 1.94
CA ALA A 143 -20.05 7.54 2.62
C ALA A 143 -18.85 7.41 1.65
N ASN A 144 -19.06 6.88 0.45
CA ASN A 144 -18.04 6.84 -0.61
C ASN A 144 -17.54 8.25 -0.97
N ARG A 145 -18.43 9.23 -1.06
CA ARG A 145 -18.05 10.63 -1.34
C ARG A 145 -17.20 11.25 -0.22
N LEU A 146 -17.49 10.96 1.05
CA LEU A 146 -16.65 11.43 2.17
C LEU A 146 -15.30 10.70 2.22
N LEU A 147 -15.26 9.45 1.76
CA LEU A 147 -14.05 8.63 1.60
C LEU A 147 -13.28 8.90 0.29
N SER A 148 -13.63 9.94 -0.47
CA SER A 148 -12.93 10.34 -1.70
C SER A 148 -11.50 10.81 -1.42
N ILE A 149 -10.55 10.40 -2.26
CA ILE A 149 -9.10 10.63 -2.05
C ILE A 149 -8.55 11.62 -3.09
N ASP A 150 -8.01 12.75 -2.65
CA ASP A 150 -7.26 13.66 -3.53
C ASP A 150 -5.81 13.19 -3.68
N THR A 151 -5.51 12.59 -4.84
CA THR A 151 -4.18 12.07 -5.17
C THR A 151 -3.07 13.13 -5.15
N ASN A 152 -3.40 14.43 -5.27
CA ASN A 152 -2.42 15.50 -5.14
C ASN A 152 -1.90 15.64 -3.69
N ASN A 153 -2.73 15.33 -2.69
CA ASN A 153 -2.36 15.38 -1.27
C ASN A 153 -1.64 14.11 -0.80
N LEU A 154 -1.69 12.99 -1.54
CA LEU A 154 -0.89 11.78 -1.24
C LEU A 154 0.62 11.99 -1.43
N HIS A 155 1.05 12.98 -2.22
CA HIS A 155 2.47 13.26 -2.45
C HIS A 155 3.01 14.29 -1.46
N ALA A 156 3.83 13.87 -0.49
CA ALA A 156 4.45 14.74 0.51
C ALA A 156 5.20 15.95 -0.10
N ALA A 157 5.84 15.76 -1.25
CA ALA A 157 6.53 16.83 -1.98
C ALA A 157 5.61 18.00 -2.41
N ASN A 158 4.29 17.76 -2.56
CA ASN A 158 3.32 18.84 -2.84
C ASN A 158 2.98 19.64 -1.58
N GLU A 159 2.90 18.98 -0.41
CA GLU A 159 2.75 19.66 0.87
C GLU A 159 4.00 20.47 1.23
N MET A 160 5.20 19.92 1.05
CA MET A 160 6.45 20.66 1.25
C MET A 160 6.53 21.92 0.36
N LYS A 161 6.10 21.83 -0.93
CA LYS A 161 6.00 23.00 -1.83
C LYS A 161 5.02 24.06 -1.36
N ARG A 162 3.97 23.66 -0.64
CA ARG A 162 2.95 24.55 -0.08
C ARG A 162 3.39 25.20 1.23
N LEU A 163 4.16 24.49 2.06
CA LEU A 163 4.64 24.96 3.36
C LEU A 163 5.89 25.85 3.26
N PHE A 164 6.85 25.48 2.41
CA PHE A 164 8.19 26.10 2.35
C PHE A 164 8.53 26.74 1.00
N GLY A 165 7.61 26.73 0.04
CA GLY A 165 7.86 27.19 -1.33
C GLY A 165 8.71 26.21 -2.14
N ARG A 166 9.30 26.66 -3.25
CA ARG A 166 10.09 25.80 -4.15
C ARG A 166 11.54 25.61 -3.70
N ALA A 167 12.21 26.68 -3.30
CA ALA A 167 13.65 26.69 -3.01
C ALA A 167 14.07 25.68 -1.92
N ALA A 168 13.24 25.48 -0.90
CA ALA A 168 13.52 24.54 0.20
C ALA A 168 13.60 23.06 -0.25
N LEU A 169 13.07 22.72 -1.43
CA LEU A 169 13.11 21.35 -1.99
C LEU A 169 14.21 21.15 -3.03
N GLU A 170 14.84 22.24 -3.48
CA GLU A 170 16.01 22.16 -4.35
C GLU A 170 17.24 21.78 -3.50
N GLN A 171 17.36 22.32 -2.27
CA GLN A 171 18.37 21.89 -1.29
C GLN A 171 18.26 20.40 -0.90
N ASP A 172 17.04 19.90 -0.66
CA ASP A 172 16.77 18.50 -0.30
C ASP A 172 17.24 17.50 -1.39
N HIS A 173 17.28 17.95 -2.66
CA HIS A 173 17.80 17.19 -3.80
C HIS A 173 19.31 17.38 -4.05
N ASP A 174 19.88 18.53 -3.67
CA ASP A 174 21.31 18.80 -3.85
C ASP A 174 22.17 18.22 -2.70
N ASP A 175 21.72 18.28 -1.45
CA ASP A 175 22.45 17.70 -0.30
C ASP A 175 22.54 16.16 -0.36
N GLN A 176 21.64 15.50 -1.11
CA GLN A 176 21.69 14.06 -1.39
C GLN A 176 22.63 13.69 -2.56
N GLN A 177 23.11 14.68 -3.31
CA GLN A 177 24.07 14.55 -4.42
C GLN A 177 25.50 14.78 -3.94
N VAL A 178 26.05 13.83 -3.18
CA VAL A 178 27.48 13.78 -2.84
C VAL A 178 28.32 13.96 -4.13
N PRO A 179 29.22 14.97 -4.22
CA PRO A 179 29.84 15.34 -5.49
C PRO A 179 30.64 14.22 -6.15
N ALA A 180 30.24 13.80 -7.35
CA ALA A 180 30.87 12.76 -8.14
C ALA A 180 32.23 13.17 -8.79
N GLY A 181 32.97 14.08 -8.16
CA GLY A 181 34.19 14.72 -8.70
C GLY A 181 35.49 14.39 -7.95
N ALA A 182 35.46 13.60 -6.88
CA ALA A 182 36.60 13.40 -5.98
C ALA A 182 37.49 12.16 -6.27
N VAL A 183 37.44 11.59 -7.49
CA VAL A 183 38.24 10.42 -7.89
C VAL A 183 39.68 10.84 -8.26
N GLY A 184 40.40 11.40 -7.29
CA GLY A 184 41.73 12.01 -7.49
C GLY A 184 42.68 11.89 -6.29
N GLY A 185 42.50 10.90 -5.42
CA GLY A 185 43.24 10.75 -4.16
C GLY A 185 43.95 9.40 -3.98
N ASN A 186 45.27 9.45 -3.81
CA ASN A 186 46.22 8.37 -3.46
C ASN A 186 45.67 6.97 -3.08
N ARG A 187 46.13 5.96 -3.85
CA ARG A 187 45.92 4.49 -3.75
C ARG A 187 46.26 3.81 -2.40
N ARG A 188 46.56 4.54 -1.32
CA ARG A 188 47.03 4.00 -0.02
C ARG A 188 45.99 4.02 1.10
N GLN A 189 44.82 4.64 0.89
CA GLN A 189 43.70 4.65 1.87
C GLN A 189 42.63 3.56 1.65
N GLN A 190 42.71 2.76 0.56
CA GLN A 190 41.70 1.75 0.22
C GLN A 190 41.52 0.61 1.24
N ARG A 191 42.39 0.49 2.26
CA ARG A 191 42.31 -0.57 3.30
C ARG A 191 41.48 -0.18 4.54
N ARG A 192 40.54 0.77 4.41
CA ARG A 192 39.57 1.14 5.46
C ARG A 192 38.11 1.15 4.97
N VAL A 193 37.83 0.53 3.83
CA VAL A 193 36.49 0.33 3.29
C VAL A 193 35.84 -0.87 4.00
N GLN A 194 35.15 -0.60 5.11
CA GLN A 194 34.46 -1.67 5.87
C GLN A 194 33.05 -1.29 6.36
N HIS A 195 32.60 -0.06 6.12
CA HIS A 195 31.18 0.29 6.05
C HIS A 195 30.96 1.14 4.80
N VAL A 196 30.45 0.51 3.74
CA VAL A 196 29.66 1.20 2.72
C VAL A 196 28.28 1.38 3.35
N GLY A 197 27.79 2.61 3.47
CA GLY A 197 26.50 2.87 4.12
C GLY A 197 25.35 2.19 3.39
N LEU A 198 24.30 1.78 4.11
CA LEU A 198 23.17 1.01 3.57
C LEU A 198 22.56 1.69 2.32
N ALA A 199 22.34 3.01 2.37
CA ALA A 199 21.93 3.82 1.22
C ALA A 199 22.85 3.64 -0.01
N GLN A 200 24.17 3.67 0.16
CA GLN A 200 25.13 3.51 -0.93
C GLN A 200 25.15 2.08 -1.49
N ALA A 201 24.87 1.07 -0.65
CA ALA A 201 24.77 -0.32 -1.06
C ALA A 201 23.47 -0.67 -1.81
N LEU A 202 22.44 0.20 -1.76
CA LEU A 202 21.11 -0.01 -2.35
C LEU A 202 20.75 0.96 -3.50
N ARG A 203 21.53 2.02 -3.71
CA ARG A 203 21.41 2.91 -4.89
C ARG A 203 21.67 2.14 -6.19
N GLY A 204 20.98 2.55 -7.26
CA GLY A 204 21.12 1.96 -8.59
C GLY A 204 22.52 2.17 -9.16
N GLN A 205 23.18 1.07 -9.51
CA GLN A 205 24.47 1.12 -10.20
C GLN A 205 24.28 1.72 -11.59
N ARG A 206 24.73 2.97 -11.77
CA ARG A 206 24.51 3.75 -13.00
C ARG A 206 25.17 3.06 -14.19
N VAL A 207 24.35 2.68 -15.17
CA VAL A 207 24.82 2.19 -16.48
C VAL A 207 25.02 3.40 -17.38
N ASP A 208 26.25 3.85 -17.51
CA ASP A 208 26.63 5.00 -18.35
C ASP A 208 26.49 4.68 -19.85
N GLY A 209 25.25 4.72 -20.37
CA GLY A 209 24.99 4.24 -21.73
C GLY A 209 23.60 4.50 -22.30
N ARG A 210 23.27 5.78 -22.59
CA ARG A 210 22.23 6.23 -23.57
C ARG A 210 20.77 5.75 -23.40
N SER A 211 20.44 4.88 -22.45
CA SER A 211 19.09 4.29 -22.26
C SER A 211 18.16 5.07 -21.31
N GLY A 212 18.70 6.06 -20.58
CA GLY A 212 18.01 6.70 -19.46
C GLY A 212 16.67 7.38 -19.77
N GLY A 213 16.43 7.85 -21.00
CA GLY A 213 15.23 8.62 -21.34
C GLY A 213 13.91 7.86 -21.11
N LEU A 214 13.76 6.67 -21.69
CA LEU A 214 12.53 5.88 -21.55
C LEU A 214 12.43 5.23 -20.16
N ALA A 215 13.57 4.85 -19.56
CA ALA A 215 13.61 4.30 -18.21
C ALA A 215 13.17 5.34 -17.15
N ALA A 216 13.69 6.57 -17.22
CA ALA A 216 13.28 7.66 -16.34
C ALA A 216 11.83 8.10 -16.57
N MET A 217 11.30 7.96 -17.80
CA MET A 217 9.87 8.14 -18.05
C MET A 217 9.01 7.04 -17.41
N ALA A 218 9.49 5.78 -17.34
CA ALA A 218 8.78 4.70 -16.65
C ALA A 218 8.81 4.80 -15.11
N LEU A 219 9.72 5.62 -14.54
CA LEU A 219 9.72 5.99 -13.12
C LEU A 219 8.70 7.11 -12.80
N ARG A 220 8.28 7.88 -13.80
CA ARG A 220 7.40 9.06 -13.63
C ARG A 220 5.93 8.70 -13.95
N ARG A 221 5.00 9.28 -13.19
CA ARG A 221 3.53 9.01 -13.22
C ARG A 221 3.10 7.72 -12.49
N ASN A 222 3.47 7.63 -11.22
CA ASN A 222 2.88 6.71 -10.25
C ASN A 222 1.66 7.35 -9.55
N ILE A 223 0.78 6.55 -8.91
CA ILE A 223 -0.34 7.03 -8.10
C ILE A 223 0.09 7.46 -6.68
N PHE A 224 1.00 6.73 -6.05
CA PHE A 224 1.36 6.92 -4.63
C PHE A 224 2.61 7.79 -4.46
N ILE A 225 3.71 7.37 -5.09
CA ILE A 225 5.05 7.94 -4.93
C ILE A 225 5.73 8.02 -6.29
N GLN A 226 6.21 9.18 -6.72
CA GLN A 226 6.94 9.29 -7.99
C GLN A 226 8.33 8.66 -7.87
N GLY A 227 8.76 7.91 -8.88
CA GLY A 227 10.05 7.20 -8.87
C GLY A 227 11.25 8.15 -8.95
N LYS A 228 12.26 7.90 -8.11
CA LYS A 228 13.49 8.68 -8.01
C LYS A 228 14.57 8.18 -8.97
N GLU A 229 15.50 9.05 -9.38
CA GLU A 229 16.46 8.76 -10.47
C GLU A 229 17.67 7.92 -10.00
N GLU A 230 17.89 7.83 -8.69
CA GLU A 230 18.87 6.99 -8.03
C GLU A 230 18.38 5.55 -7.78
N TRP A 231 17.12 5.23 -8.05
CA TRP A 231 16.58 3.87 -7.89
C TRP A 231 16.96 2.95 -9.07
N PRO A 232 17.37 1.69 -8.81
CA PRO A 232 17.63 0.69 -9.84
C PRO A 232 16.53 0.57 -10.90
N VAL A 233 16.89 0.65 -12.19
CA VAL A 233 15.96 0.41 -13.30
C VAL A 233 15.73 -1.10 -13.44
N ALA A 234 14.60 -1.58 -12.95
CA ALA A 234 14.19 -2.99 -13.02
C ALA A 234 12.66 -3.12 -13.15
N THR A 235 12.21 -4.30 -13.59
CA THR A 235 10.79 -4.62 -13.83
C THR A 235 9.97 -4.63 -12.54
N GLY A 236 8.67 -4.91 -12.64
CA GLY A 236 7.76 -5.03 -11.49
C GLY A 236 7.93 -6.31 -10.66
N GLY A 237 8.94 -7.14 -10.93
CA GLY A 237 9.25 -8.35 -10.15
C GLY A 237 8.21 -9.48 -10.18
N GLY A 238 7.10 -9.33 -10.91
CA GLY A 238 5.99 -10.30 -10.92
C GLY A 238 4.77 -9.93 -10.08
N LEU A 239 4.78 -8.72 -9.47
CA LEU A 239 3.66 -8.13 -8.74
C LEU A 239 2.64 -7.50 -9.70
N GLY A 240 1.36 -7.83 -9.53
CA GLY A 240 0.22 -7.24 -10.26
C GLY A 240 -1.00 -7.00 -9.36
N MET A 241 -2.05 -6.40 -9.91
CA MET A 241 -3.36 -6.24 -9.25
C MET A 241 -4.50 -6.55 -10.22
N GLU A 242 -5.48 -7.28 -9.71
CA GLU A 242 -6.70 -7.66 -10.42
C GLU A 242 -7.95 -7.06 -9.76
N VAL A 243 -9.05 -7.01 -10.51
CA VAL A 243 -10.39 -6.77 -9.96
C VAL A 243 -10.96 -8.11 -9.51
N GLU A 244 -11.32 -8.22 -8.23
CA GLU A 244 -11.95 -9.42 -7.67
C GLU A 244 -13.48 -9.34 -7.78
N GLU A 245 -14.08 -8.20 -7.46
CA GLU A 245 -15.53 -8.03 -7.42
C GLU A 245 -15.93 -6.62 -7.86
N LYS A 246 -17.10 -6.48 -8.51
CA LYS A 246 -17.76 -5.19 -8.75
C LYS A 246 -19.14 -5.24 -8.10
N ARG A 247 -19.30 -4.56 -6.97
CA ARG A 247 -20.52 -4.61 -6.14
C ARG A 247 -21.64 -3.78 -6.72
N ALA A 248 -22.88 -4.14 -6.37
CA ALA A 248 -24.08 -3.40 -6.76
C ALA A 248 -24.06 -1.93 -6.30
N ASP A 249 -23.39 -1.62 -5.18
CA ASP A 249 -23.23 -0.25 -4.65
C ASP A 249 -22.20 0.61 -5.43
N GLY A 250 -21.67 0.10 -6.54
CA GLY A 250 -20.66 0.78 -7.36
C GLY A 250 -19.24 0.76 -6.77
N THR A 251 -19.04 0.09 -5.63
CA THR A 251 -17.70 -0.19 -5.08
C THR A 251 -17.04 -1.36 -5.82
N VAL A 252 -15.70 -1.36 -5.86
CA VAL A 252 -14.92 -2.38 -6.58
C VAL A 252 -13.83 -2.92 -5.67
N LEU A 253 -13.84 -4.23 -5.49
CA LEU A 253 -12.86 -4.98 -4.72
C LEU A 253 -11.67 -5.33 -5.60
N TYR A 254 -10.47 -5.09 -5.10
CA TYR A 254 -9.21 -5.41 -5.75
C TYR A 254 -8.41 -6.42 -4.91
N LYS A 255 -7.51 -7.15 -5.57
CA LYS A 255 -6.51 -8.02 -4.95
C LYS A 255 -5.15 -7.82 -5.62
N PHE A 256 -4.06 -7.80 -4.85
CA PHE A 256 -2.72 -8.00 -5.39
C PHE A 256 -2.53 -9.48 -5.74
N VAL A 257 -1.71 -9.75 -6.76
CA VAL A 257 -1.44 -11.09 -7.30
C VAL A 257 0.05 -11.22 -7.61
N HIS A 258 0.63 -12.36 -7.25
CA HIS A 258 2.06 -12.65 -7.37
C HIS A 258 2.26 -13.81 -8.35
N ASN A 259 3.00 -13.59 -9.44
CA ASN A 259 3.35 -14.66 -10.37
C ASN A 259 4.43 -15.59 -9.79
N SER A 260 4.75 -16.70 -10.47
CA SER A 260 5.77 -17.68 -10.04
C SER A 260 7.10 -17.03 -9.66
N ALA A 261 7.64 -16.14 -10.51
CA ALA A 261 8.91 -15.46 -10.23
C ALA A 261 8.88 -14.60 -8.95
N TYR A 262 7.75 -13.96 -8.61
CA TYR A 262 7.59 -13.27 -7.32
C TYR A 262 7.49 -14.27 -6.17
N GLN A 263 6.77 -15.39 -6.35
CA GLN A 263 6.66 -16.45 -5.34
C GLN A 263 8.03 -17.12 -5.04
N ASP A 264 8.90 -17.27 -6.04
CA ASP A 264 10.27 -17.78 -5.88
C ASP A 264 11.15 -16.83 -5.06
N VAL A 265 11.03 -15.52 -5.29
CA VAL A 265 11.74 -14.49 -4.50
C VAL A 265 11.17 -14.40 -3.09
N GLN A 266 9.87 -14.57 -2.92
CA GLN A 266 9.21 -14.65 -1.61
C GLN A 266 9.69 -15.87 -0.81
N SER A 267 9.85 -17.03 -1.45
CA SER A 267 10.46 -18.21 -0.81
C SER A 267 11.91 -17.97 -0.37
N GLN A 268 12.68 -17.20 -1.14
CA GLN A 268 14.05 -16.80 -0.77
C GLN A 268 14.03 -15.82 0.42
N PHE A 269 13.07 -14.88 0.45
CA PHE A 269 12.86 -13.97 1.57
C PHE A 269 12.51 -14.73 2.86
N GLU A 270 11.59 -15.68 2.81
CA GLU A 270 11.23 -16.55 3.94
C GLU A 270 12.47 -17.30 4.47
N SER A 271 13.25 -17.91 3.58
CA SER A 271 14.54 -18.56 3.89
C SER A 271 15.63 -17.62 4.42
N CYS A 272 15.52 -16.31 4.19
CA CYS A 272 16.40 -15.30 4.79
C CYS A 272 15.92 -14.92 6.20
N VAL A 273 14.62 -14.66 6.38
CA VAL A 273 14.01 -14.33 7.69
C VAL A 273 14.21 -15.49 8.68
N ALA A 274 13.98 -16.73 8.25
CA ALA A 274 14.17 -17.95 9.06
C ALA A 274 15.64 -18.19 9.50
N SER A 275 16.61 -17.47 8.91
CA SER A 275 18.02 -17.53 9.30
C SER A 275 18.49 -16.40 10.21
N MET A 276 17.62 -15.42 10.48
CA MET A 276 17.88 -14.25 11.35
C MET A 276 19.12 -13.40 11.00
N ASP A 277 19.65 -13.48 9.76
CA ASP A 277 20.77 -12.65 9.30
C ASP A 277 20.29 -11.46 8.41
N PRO A 278 20.40 -10.20 8.89
CA PRO A 278 20.10 -9.00 8.12
C PRO A 278 20.87 -8.90 6.79
N ASN A 279 22.10 -9.41 6.73
CA ASN A 279 22.96 -9.29 5.55
C ASN A 279 22.38 -10.08 4.36
N ARG A 280 21.76 -11.23 4.61
CA ARG A 280 21.09 -12.02 3.56
C ARG A 280 19.90 -11.29 2.96
N LEU A 281 19.15 -10.53 3.78
CA LEU A 281 18.05 -9.69 3.30
C LEU A 281 18.55 -8.51 2.45
N ILE A 282 19.68 -7.89 2.82
CA ILE A 282 20.31 -6.83 2.03
C ILE A 282 20.81 -7.38 0.68
N VAL A 283 21.46 -8.55 0.66
CA VAL A 283 21.91 -9.21 -0.59
C VAL A 283 20.72 -9.62 -1.46
N LEU A 284 19.64 -10.16 -0.87
CA LEU A 284 18.41 -10.46 -1.61
C LEU A 284 17.79 -9.20 -2.22
N LEU A 285 17.81 -8.08 -1.48
CA LEU A 285 17.31 -6.80 -1.97
C LEU A 285 18.17 -6.22 -3.10
N GLN A 286 19.48 -6.43 -3.11
CA GLN A 286 20.34 -6.00 -4.23
C GLN A 286 19.98 -6.70 -5.54
N HIS A 287 19.59 -7.98 -5.48
CA HIS A 287 19.20 -8.77 -6.65
C HIS A 287 17.73 -8.57 -7.05
N ASN A 288 16.83 -8.43 -6.07
CA ASN A 288 15.38 -8.28 -6.27
C ASN A 288 14.87 -6.95 -5.68
N PRO A 289 15.25 -5.81 -6.26
CA PRO A 289 15.24 -4.53 -5.55
C PRO A 289 13.86 -3.85 -5.49
N TYR A 290 12.81 -4.54 -5.94
CA TYR A 290 11.42 -4.10 -5.87
C TYR A 290 10.49 -5.13 -5.21
N HIS A 291 11.05 -6.15 -4.53
CA HIS A 291 10.28 -7.13 -3.76
C HIS A 291 9.76 -6.52 -2.46
N ILE A 292 8.45 -6.57 -2.22
CA ILE A 292 7.81 -5.75 -1.17
C ILE A 292 8.19 -6.22 0.23
N SER A 293 8.02 -7.50 0.54
CA SER A 293 8.44 -8.10 1.83
C SER A 293 9.89 -7.78 2.20
N THR A 294 10.83 -7.84 1.24
CA THR A 294 12.24 -7.51 1.50
C THR A 294 12.45 -6.01 1.74
N LEU A 295 11.80 -5.14 0.95
CA LEU A 295 11.84 -3.68 1.17
C LEU A 295 11.30 -3.32 2.57
N LEU A 296 10.18 -3.92 2.97
CA LEU A 296 9.56 -3.68 4.27
C LEU A 296 10.45 -4.17 5.44
N GLN A 297 11.07 -5.34 5.32
CA GLN A 297 11.94 -5.86 6.37
C GLN A 297 13.29 -5.12 6.47
N VAL A 298 13.88 -4.70 5.35
CA VAL A 298 15.13 -3.90 5.37
C VAL A 298 14.85 -2.44 5.81
N SER A 299 13.68 -1.87 5.48
CA SER A 299 13.27 -0.57 6.03
C SER A 299 13.08 -0.59 7.56
N GLU A 300 12.66 -1.72 8.12
CA GLU A 300 12.52 -1.93 9.56
C GLU A 300 13.90 -2.06 10.24
N ILE A 301 14.84 -2.78 9.63
CA ILE A 301 16.25 -2.83 10.08
C ILE A 301 16.86 -1.41 10.07
N ALA A 302 16.71 -0.65 8.98
CA ALA A 302 17.20 0.74 8.89
C ALA A 302 16.58 1.66 9.97
N LYS A 303 15.29 1.47 10.29
CA LYS A 303 14.61 2.18 11.39
C LYS A 303 15.24 1.88 12.75
N GLN A 304 15.61 0.62 13.00
CA GLN A 304 16.27 0.17 14.24
C GLN A 304 17.72 0.69 14.34
N GLU A 305 18.43 0.79 13.22
CA GLU A 305 19.74 1.45 13.12
C GLU A 305 19.66 3.00 13.23
N ARG A 306 18.45 3.56 13.34
CA ARG A 306 18.12 5.00 13.36
C ARG A 306 18.37 5.74 12.04
N ASP A 307 18.62 5.01 10.94
CA ASP A 307 18.61 5.59 9.59
C ASP A 307 17.17 5.71 9.07
N HIS A 308 16.47 6.71 9.60
CA HIS A 308 15.13 7.08 9.16
C HIS A 308 15.09 7.59 7.70
N SER A 309 16.25 7.94 7.11
CA SER A 309 16.34 8.41 5.72
C SER A 309 16.29 7.24 4.74
N THR A 310 17.14 6.22 4.92
CA THR A 310 17.11 4.98 4.14
C THR A 310 15.83 4.20 4.42
N SER A 311 15.35 4.17 5.67
CA SER A 311 14.05 3.57 6.01
C SER A 311 12.90 4.22 5.22
N GLY A 312 12.88 5.57 5.17
CA GLY A 312 11.90 6.33 4.38
C GLY A 312 11.99 6.07 2.88
N ASP A 313 13.19 6.02 2.30
CA ASP A 313 13.38 5.73 0.88
C ASP A 313 12.88 4.32 0.49
N LEU A 314 13.17 3.32 1.32
CA LEU A 314 12.72 1.94 1.08
C LEU A 314 11.19 1.78 1.17
N LEU A 315 10.53 2.54 2.06
CA LEU A 315 9.07 2.61 2.13
C LEU A 315 8.47 3.33 0.90
N GLU A 316 9.04 4.48 0.52
CA GLU A 316 8.67 5.20 -0.70
C GLU A 316 8.83 4.31 -1.95
N ARG A 317 9.86 3.46 -1.97
CA ARG A 317 10.14 2.51 -3.04
C ARG A 317 9.19 1.29 -3.07
N ALA A 318 8.76 0.81 -1.91
CA ALA A 318 7.74 -0.24 -1.81
C ALA A 318 6.40 0.28 -2.34
N LEU A 319 5.98 1.47 -1.91
CA LEU A 319 4.75 2.13 -2.36
C LEU A 319 4.80 2.50 -3.85
N PHE A 320 5.95 2.93 -4.38
CA PHE A 320 6.14 3.07 -5.84
C PHE A 320 5.92 1.74 -6.57
N SER A 321 6.43 0.63 -6.04
CA SER A 321 6.32 -0.69 -6.69
C SER A 321 4.88 -1.21 -6.69
N LEU A 322 4.19 -1.13 -5.55
CA LEU A 322 2.74 -1.37 -5.46
C LEU A 322 1.97 -0.46 -6.42
N GLY A 323 2.33 0.83 -6.50
CA GLY A 323 1.75 1.82 -7.42
C GLY A 323 2.07 1.64 -8.91
N ARG A 324 3.02 0.77 -9.27
CA ARG A 324 3.20 0.28 -10.66
C ARG A 324 2.31 -0.91 -10.98
N ALA A 325 1.93 -1.68 -9.97
CA ALA A 325 1.17 -2.92 -10.11
C ALA A 325 -0.36 -2.71 -10.09
N VAL A 326 -0.85 -1.56 -9.59
CA VAL A 326 -2.30 -1.28 -9.49
C VAL A 326 -3.04 -1.40 -10.82
N HIS A 327 -4.26 -1.93 -10.76
CA HIS A 327 -5.13 -2.07 -11.93
C HIS A 327 -5.50 -0.68 -12.49
N SER A 328 -5.68 -0.57 -13.82
CA SER A 328 -5.91 0.71 -14.52
C SER A 328 -7.11 1.53 -13.99
N THR A 329 -8.14 0.87 -13.45
CA THR A 329 -9.31 1.53 -12.84
C THR A 329 -9.13 1.91 -11.37
N PHE A 330 -8.10 1.39 -10.70
CA PHE A 330 -7.89 1.57 -9.26
C PHE A 330 -7.77 3.06 -8.90
N ALA A 331 -6.93 3.80 -9.62
CA ALA A 331 -6.71 5.23 -9.37
C ALA A 331 -8.00 6.07 -9.46
N LYS A 332 -8.87 5.78 -10.42
CA LYS A 332 -10.17 6.43 -10.55
C LYS A 332 -11.08 6.08 -9.37
N ASN A 333 -11.18 4.78 -9.05
CA ASN A 333 -12.09 4.31 -8.00
C ASN A 333 -11.62 4.75 -6.60
N LEU A 334 -10.32 4.90 -6.38
CA LEU A 334 -9.75 5.46 -5.15
C LEU A 334 -10.11 6.94 -5.00
N ALA A 335 -9.96 7.73 -6.08
CA ALA A 335 -10.39 9.12 -6.09
C ALA A 335 -11.89 9.30 -5.85
N GLU A 336 -12.72 8.38 -6.34
CA GLU A 336 -14.17 8.33 -6.07
C GLU A 336 -14.55 7.67 -4.71
N GLY A 337 -13.58 7.24 -3.89
CA GLY A 337 -13.82 6.58 -2.59
C GLY A 337 -14.47 5.19 -2.67
N LYS A 338 -14.44 4.57 -3.86
CA LYS A 338 -15.11 3.31 -4.23
C LYS A 338 -14.18 2.09 -4.32
N ALA A 339 -12.86 2.28 -4.26
CA ALA A 339 -11.91 1.17 -4.21
C ALA A 339 -11.98 0.46 -2.84
N ARG A 340 -11.87 -0.86 -2.84
CA ARG A 340 -11.78 -1.71 -1.63
C ARG A 340 -10.64 -2.73 -1.78
N LEU A 341 -10.04 -3.11 -0.65
CA LEU A 341 -8.91 -4.06 -0.60
C LEU A 341 -9.08 -4.96 0.64
N ASP A 342 -9.38 -6.25 0.45
CA ASP A 342 -9.64 -7.17 1.57
C ASP A 342 -8.34 -7.47 2.34
N PHE A 343 -8.34 -7.26 3.66
CA PHE A 343 -7.20 -7.49 4.56
C PHE A 343 -6.90 -8.98 4.79
N ARG A 344 -7.85 -9.86 4.48
CA ARG A 344 -7.71 -11.31 4.69
C ARG A 344 -6.77 -11.97 3.68
N ARG A 345 -6.55 -11.33 2.53
CA ARG A 345 -5.52 -11.72 1.55
C ARG A 345 -4.14 -11.26 2.01
N ALA A 346 -3.17 -12.16 2.07
CA ALA A 346 -1.83 -11.85 2.56
C ALA A 346 -1.07 -10.87 1.64
N GLU A 347 -1.26 -11.03 0.33
CA GLU A 347 -0.77 -10.17 -0.73
C GLU A 347 -1.24 -8.71 -0.56
N ASN A 348 -2.47 -8.53 -0.07
CA ASN A 348 -3.01 -7.21 0.23
C ASN A 348 -2.39 -6.61 1.50
N ARG A 349 -2.04 -7.41 2.52
CA ARG A 349 -1.50 -6.91 3.80
C ARG A 349 -0.16 -6.20 3.65
N GLU A 350 0.67 -6.58 2.66
CA GLU A 350 1.90 -5.84 2.32
C GLU A 350 1.60 -4.36 2.00
N PHE A 351 0.51 -4.07 1.28
CA PHE A 351 0.11 -2.69 0.97
C PHE A 351 -0.31 -1.90 2.22
N TRP A 352 -1.09 -2.53 3.12
CA TRP A 352 -1.50 -1.91 4.39
C TRP A 352 -0.27 -1.58 5.26
N LEU A 353 0.66 -2.52 5.40
CA LEU A 353 1.87 -2.34 6.22
C LEU A 353 2.82 -1.28 5.64
N ALA A 354 3.05 -1.29 4.32
CA ALA A 354 3.82 -0.27 3.63
C ALA A 354 3.25 1.13 3.86
N SER A 355 1.93 1.27 3.69
CA SER A 355 1.20 2.52 3.87
C SER A 355 1.26 3.03 5.31
N TRP A 356 1.07 2.16 6.31
CA TRP A 356 1.14 2.56 7.71
C TRP A 356 2.55 2.97 8.15
N ARG A 357 3.59 2.20 7.78
CA ARG A 357 4.98 2.59 8.07
C ARG A 357 5.33 3.91 7.39
N TYR A 358 4.81 4.18 6.18
CA TYR A 358 4.99 5.48 5.53
C TYR A 358 4.22 6.60 6.23
N ILE A 359 2.99 6.37 6.72
CA ILE A 359 2.27 7.34 7.57
C ILE A 359 3.13 7.75 8.78
N GLN A 360 3.80 6.81 9.46
CA GLN A 360 4.68 7.15 10.58
C GLN A 360 5.96 7.90 10.14
N ASN A 361 6.52 7.62 8.96
CA ASN A 361 7.61 8.45 8.40
C ASN A 361 7.13 9.90 8.09
N LEU A 362 5.89 10.05 7.61
CA LEU A 362 5.29 11.35 7.29
C LEU A 362 4.92 12.18 8.53
N THR A 363 4.61 11.58 9.68
CA THR A 363 4.40 12.32 10.94
C THR A 363 5.71 12.90 11.46
N MET A 364 6.83 12.16 11.36
CA MET A 364 8.18 12.68 11.68
C MET A 364 8.56 13.89 10.80
N ARG A 365 8.06 13.94 9.56
CA ARG A 365 8.26 15.05 8.60
C ARG A 365 7.25 16.21 8.77
N ALA A 366 6.33 16.11 9.74
CA ALA A 366 5.24 17.06 9.99
C ALA A 366 4.34 17.37 8.76
N THR A 367 4.30 16.48 7.76
CA THR A 367 3.46 16.60 6.56
C THR A 367 2.03 16.16 6.85
N TRP A 368 1.35 16.90 7.72
CA TRP A 368 0.08 16.49 8.33
C TRP A 368 -1.06 16.33 7.33
N ARG A 369 -1.14 17.13 6.24
CA ARG A 369 -2.20 16.97 5.23
C ARG A 369 -2.01 15.70 4.42
N THR A 370 -0.77 15.32 4.14
CA THR A 370 -0.44 14.04 3.51
C THR A 370 -0.70 12.87 4.46
N VAL A 371 -0.28 12.96 5.73
CA VAL A 371 -0.62 11.99 6.81
C VAL A 371 -2.13 11.72 6.86
N TYR A 372 -2.95 12.78 6.91
CA TYR A 372 -4.42 12.65 6.97
C TYR A 372 -5.00 12.00 5.69
N GLU A 373 -4.52 12.37 4.50
CA GLU A 373 -5.03 11.77 3.26
C GLU A 373 -4.67 10.28 3.15
N TRP A 374 -3.46 9.88 3.56
CA TRP A 374 -3.06 8.47 3.61
C TRP A 374 -3.84 7.66 4.66
N ALA A 375 -4.12 8.23 5.84
CA ALA A 375 -4.95 7.58 6.85
C ALA A 375 -6.42 7.42 6.37
N LYS A 376 -6.99 8.45 5.75
CA LYS A 376 -8.32 8.40 5.11
C LYS A 376 -8.36 7.42 3.94
N MET A 377 -7.28 7.30 3.17
CA MET A 377 -7.12 6.31 2.10
C MET A 377 -7.13 4.88 2.63
N LEU A 378 -6.41 4.56 3.71
CA LEU A 378 -6.48 3.23 4.31
C LEU A 378 -7.89 2.94 4.85
N LEU A 379 -8.56 3.91 5.47
CA LEU A 379 -9.95 3.72 5.91
C LEU A 379 -10.90 3.48 4.72
N SER A 380 -10.71 4.15 3.58
CA SER A 380 -11.58 3.96 2.41
C SER A 380 -11.43 2.58 1.74
N LEU A 381 -10.31 1.87 1.94
CA LEU A 381 -10.13 0.51 1.44
C LEU A 381 -10.92 -0.55 2.21
N SER A 382 -11.21 -0.34 3.50
CA SER A 382 -12.01 -1.26 4.33
C SER A 382 -12.73 -0.53 5.47
N PRO A 383 -13.74 0.32 5.16
CA PRO A 383 -14.34 1.25 6.13
C PRO A 383 -15.23 0.59 7.18
N GLU A 384 -15.65 -0.66 6.96
CA GLU A 384 -16.48 -1.43 7.89
C GLU A 384 -15.64 -2.20 8.93
N ASN A 385 -14.54 -2.81 8.49
CA ASN A 385 -13.70 -3.67 9.33
C ASN A 385 -12.56 -2.91 10.04
N ASP A 386 -12.09 -1.79 9.46
CA ASP A 386 -10.93 -0.99 9.93
C ASP A 386 -9.80 -1.85 10.55
N PRO A 387 -9.09 -2.65 9.74
CA PRO A 387 -8.15 -3.66 10.23
C PRO A 387 -6.98 -3.07 11.03
N TYR A 388 -6.68 -1.78 10.82
CA TYR A 388 -5.61 -1.03 11.48
C TYR A 388 -6.15 -0.02 12.50
N ALA A 389 -7.44 -0.10 12.88
CA ALA A 389 -8.09 0.77 13.88
C ALA A 389 -7.75 2.26 13.73
N LEU A 390 -7.83 2.77 12.50
CA LEU A 390 -7.49 4.14 12.11
C LEU A 390 -8.33 5.18 12.85
N TRP A 391 -9.54 4.83 13.29
CA TRP A 391 -10.35 5.68 14.17
C TRP A 391 -9.67 6.07 15.50
N LEU A 392 -8.58 5.40 15.92
CA LEU A 392 -7.77 5.76 17.09
C LEU A 392 -6.79 6.94 16.85
N VAL A 393 -6.61 7.39 15.61
CA VAL A 393 -5.63 8.43 15.22
C VAL A 393 -6.12 9.43 14.18
N LEU A 394 -7.12 9.06 13.37
CA LEU A 394 -7.61 9.86 12.24
C LEU A 394 -8.11 11.26 12.69
N ASP A 395 -8.69 11.33 13.87
CA ASP A 395 -9.16 12.55 14.52
C ASP A 395 -8.00 13.55 14.76
N GLN A 396 -6.87 13.05 15.24
CA GLN A 396 -5.70 13.86 15.53
C GLN A 396 -4.99 14.32 14.25
N TYR A 397 -4.95 13.46 13.23
CA TYR A 397 -4.39 13.80 11.91
C TYR A 397 -5.26 14.84 11.19
N ALA A 398 -6.59 14.78 11.30
CA ALA A 398 -7.50 15.78 10.76
C ALA A 398 -7.29 17.17 11.40
N ILE A 399 -7.19 17.21 12.73
CA ILE A 399 -7.01 18.47 13.46
C ILE A 399 -5.60 19.06 13.19
N ARG A 400 -4.53 18.25 13.27
CA ARG A 400 -3.16 18.71 12.93
C ARG A 400 -3.04 19.20 11.48
N SER A 401 -3.87 18.71 10.56
CA SER A 401 -3.88 19.13 9.14
C SER A 401 -4.87 20.23 8.78
N LYS A 402 -5.62 20.77 9.75
CA LYS A 402 -6.68 21.79 9.55
C LYS A 402 -7.76 21.32 8.57
N GLN A 403 -8.24 20.09 8.76
CA GLN A 403 -9.33 19.45 8.01
C GLN A 403 -10.48 19.06 8.95
N GLU A 404 -10.74 19.89 9.95
CA GLU A 404 -11.71 19.71 11.03
C GLU A 404 -13.12 19.43 10.47
N LEU A 405 -13.52 20.18 9.45
CA LEU A 405 -14.82 20.03 8.77
C LEU A 405 -14.96 18.69 8.02
N ASP A 406 -13.88 18.20 7.40
CA ASP A 406 -13.89 16.92 6.67
C ASP A 406 -14.10 15.75 7.63
N TYR A 407 -13.33 15.73 8.71
CA TYR A 407 -13.46 14.77 9.79
C TYR A 407 -14.80 14.87 10.54
N LEU A 408 -15.35 16.07 10.74
CA LEU A 408 -16.68 16.25 11.33
C LEU A 408 -17.81 15.69 10.45
N ASN A 409 -17.67 15.73 9.12
CA ASN A 409 -18.62 15.09 8.22
C ASN A 409 -18.45 13.55 8.26
N LEU A 410 -17.20 13.08 8.15
CA LEU A 410 -16.85 11.66 8.14
C LEU A 410 -17.31 10.91 9.41
N SER A 411 -16.96 11.44 10.59
CA SER A 411 -17.27 10.86 11.90
C SER A 411 -18.73 11.05 12.37
N ARG A 412 -19.58 11.64 11.52
CA ARG A 412 -21.02 11.79 11.77
C ARG A 412 -21.89 11.08 10.74
N ASN A 413 -21.33 10.65 9.62
CA ASN A 413 -22.04 9.87 8.61
C ASN A 413 -22.58 8.57 9.23
N GLY A 414 -23.85 8.28 8.97
CA GLY A 414 -24.57 7.18 9.62
C GLY A 414 -23.94 5.81 9.38
N SER A 415 -23.36 5.59 8.19
CA SER A 415 -22.73 4.33 7.80
C SER A 415 -21.41 4.09 8.53
N LEU A 416 -20.60 5.14 8.70
CA LEU A 416 -19.27 5.06 9.32
C LEU A 416 -19.30 5.11 10.85
N LYS A 417 -20.32 5.77 11.42
CA LYS A 417 -20.49 5.93 12.87
C LYS A 417 -20.49 4.61 13.66
N ALA A 418 -20.85 3.50 13.02
CA ALA A 418 -20.85 2.16 13.63
C ALA A 418 -19.45 1.72 14.09
N GLY A 419 -18.39 2.04 13.34
CA GLY A 419 -17.01 1.63 13.64
C GLY A 419 -16.39 2.31 14.87
N HIS A 420 -16.96 3.43 15.32
CA HIS A 420 -16.41 4.26 16.41
C HIS A 420 -17.43 4.59 17.51
N VAL A 421 -18.47 3.76 17.69
CA VAL A 421 -19.43 3.94 18.78
C VAL A 421 -18.71 3.86 20.14
N ASN A 422 -18.99 4.83 21.02
CA ASN A 422 -18.37 4.97 22.34
C ASN A 422 -16.82 5.18 22.35
N MET A 423 -16.16 5.41 21.21
CA MET A 423 -14.74 5.78 21.20
C MET A 423 -14.53 7.18 21.81
N PRO A 424 -13.76 7.33 22.90
CA PRO A 424 -13.67 8.62 23.60
C PRO A 424 -12.90 9.68 22.83
N ASN A 425 -11.80 9.30 22.15
CA ASN A 425 -10.99 10.21 21.33
C ASN A 425 -11.86 10.88 20.25
N VAL A 426 -12.68 10.10 19.55
CA VAL A 426 -13.56 10.59 18.49
C VAL A 426 -14.53 11.63 19.01
N ILE A 427 -15.13 11.41 20.18
CA ILE A 427 -16.13 12.32 20.78
C ILE A 427 -15.46 13.60 21.30
N LEU A 428 -14.30 13.49 21.96
CA LEU A 428 -13.52 14.66 22.44
C LEU A 428 -13.04 15.53 21.27
N SER A 429 -12.43 14.90 20.26
CA SER A 429 -11.93 15.58 19.07
C SER A 429 -13.05 16.12 18.18
N GLN A 430 -14.26 15.53 18.19
CA GLN A 430 -15.46 16.16 17.58
C GLN A 430 -15.86 17.46 18.29
N GLY A 431 -15.75 17.53 19.62
CA GLY A 431 -16.01 18.75 20.39
C GLY A 431 -14.98 19.84 20.07
N LEU A 432 -13.69 19.47 20.06
CA LEU A 432 -12.59 20.37 19.71
C LEU A 432 -12.69 20.89 18.28
N ALA A 433 -12.98 20.00 17.31
CA ALA A 433 -13.15 20.36 15.91
C ALA A 433 -14.32 21.32 15.67
N GLU A 434 -15.45 21.20 16.39
CA GLU A 434 -16.56 22.18 16.30
C GLU A 434 -16.18 23.55 16.88
N CYS A 435 -15.37 23.60 17.94
CA CYS A 435 -14.85 24.86 18.46
C CYS A 435 -13.94 25.57 17.45
N GLN A 436 -13.07 24.82 16.76
CA GLN A 436 -12.15 25.33 15.75
C GLN A 436 -12.87 25.69 14.44
N ALA A 437 -13.92 24.96 14.06
CA ALA A 437 -14.84 25.30 12.96
C ALA A 437 -15.75 26.52 13.25
N GLY A 438 -15.61 27.16 14.41
CA GLY A 438 -16.33 28.39 14.80
C GLY A 438 -17.62 28.17 15.60
N ASN A 439 -18.12 26.93 15.71
CA ASN A 439 -19.36 26.59 16.41
C ASN A 439 -19.14 26.42 17.94
N LYS A 440 -18.42 27.34 18.58
CA LYS A 440 -17.90 27.20 19.97
C LYS A 440 -18.93 26.67 20.98
N SER A 441 -20.15 27.20 21.00
CA SER A 441 -21.20 26.75 21.94
C SER A 441 -21.58 25.26 21.76
N LYS A 442 -21.62 24.76 20.51
CA LYS A 442 -21.91 23.35 20.20
C LYS A 442 -20.71 22.45 20.50
N GLY A 443 -19.49 22.93 20.25
CA GLY A 443 -18.27 22.23 20.66
C GLY A 443 -18.15 22.10 22.17
N GLN A 444 -18.37 23.19 22.93
CA GLN A 444 -18.44 23.19 24.40
C GLN A 444 -19.50 22.20 24.94
N GLN A 445 -20.70 22.14 24.34
CA GLN A 445 -21.73 21.15 24.73
C GLN A 445 -21.29 19.69 24.50
N LEU A 446 -20.60 19.42 23.39
CA LEU A 446 -20.04 18.09 23.11
C LEU A 446 -18.91 17.74 24.08
N LEU A 447 -18.01 18.69 24.36
CA LEU A 447 -16.92 18.52 25.33
C LEU A 447 -17.47 18.29 26.75
N PHE A 448 -18.43 19.07 27.21
CA PHE A 448 -19.09 18.89 28.52
C PHE A 448 -19.67 17.46 28.66
N SER A 449 -20.38 16.99 27.64
CA SER A 449 -20.93 15.62 27.59
C SER A 449 -19.82 14.56 27.58
N ALA A 450 -18.72 14.79 26.85
CA ALA A 450 -17.59 13.89 26.78
C ALA A 450 -16.80 13.80 28.10
N ILE A 451 -16.55 14.94 28.76
CA ILE A 451 -15.83 15.05 30.03
C ILE A 451 -16.63 14.37 31.14
N GLY A 452 -17.94 14.62 31.23
CA GLY A 452 -18.81 13.92 32.19
C GLY A 452 -18.87 12.40 31.97
N LYS A 453 -18.77 11.95 30.72
CA LYS A 453 -18.80 10.53 30.37
C LYS A 453 -17.47 9.81 30.60
N TYR A 454 -16.34 10.46 30.28
CA TYR A 454 -14.98 9.89 30.31
C TYR A 454 -13.97 10.74 31.11
N PRO A 455 -14.25 11.07 32.39
CA PRO A 455 -13.47 12.05 33.16
C PRO A 455 -12.02 11.59 33.42
N TYR A 456 -11.77 10.27 33.44
CA TYR A 456 -10.45 9.67 33.66
C TYR A 456 -9.46 9.95 32.52
N ILE A 457 -9.94 10.10 31.28
CA ILE A 457 -9.10 10.53 30.14
C ILE A 457 -8.67 11.98 30.30
N ILE A 458 -9.57 12.82 30.80
CA ILE A 458 -9.33 14.24 31.05
C ILE A 458 -8.35 14.42 32.21
N ALA A 459 -8.47 13.61 33.27
CA ALA A 459 -7.51 13.57 34.36
C ALA A 459 -6.09 13.26 33.86
N ARG A 460 -5.92 12.20 33.06
CA ARG A 460 -4.61 11.82 32.50
C ARG A 460 -4.07 12.84 31.49
N LEU A 461 -4.94 13.43 30.66
CA LEU A 461 -4.57 14.51 29.74
C LEU A 461 -4.10 15.76 30.48
N MET A 462 -4.78 16.16 31.56
CA MET A 462 -4.36 17.30 32.40
C MET A 462 -3.02 17.02 33.11
N GLN A 463 -2.74 15.78 33.51
CA GLN A 463 -1.42 15.37 34.00
C GLN A 463 -0.32 15.52 32.92
N GLU A 464 -0.53 15.04 31.69
CA GLU A 464 0.43 15.23 30.58
C GLU A 464 0.65 16.72 30.22
N LEU A 465 -0.37 17.57 30.43
CA LEU A 465 -0.29 19.02 30.22
C LEU A 465 0.27 19.79 31.43
N ASN A 466 0.51 19.13 32.57
CA ASN A 466 0.90 19.74 33.85
C ASN A 466 -0.09 20.83 34.34
N VAL A 467 -1.40 20.53 34.24
CA VAL A 467 -2.51 21.42 34.62
C VAL A 467 -3.25 20.84 35.83
N ASP A 468 -3.58 21.68 36.81
CA ASP A 468 -4.39 21.29 37.97
C ASP A 468 -5.80 20.85 37.56
N ALA A 469 -6.16 19.61 37.90
CA ALA A 469 -7.40 19.00 37.45
C ALA A 469 -8.61 19.44 38.31
N PRO A 470 -9.72 19.96 37.72
CA PRO A 470 -10.90 20.35 38.49
C PRO A 470 -11.53 19.20 39.30
N PRO A 471 -12.27 19.46 40.40
CA PRO A 471 -12.78 18.44 41.31
C PRO A 471 -13.69 17.35 40.69
N ALA A 472 -14.26 17.60 39.51
CA ALA A 472 -15.06 16.61 38.78
C ALA A 472 -14.22 15.52 38.09
N VAL A 473 -12.97 15.85 37.71
CA VAL A 473 -12.03 14.94 37.02
C VAL A 473 -10.85 14.52 37.90
N TRP A 474 -10.57 15.24 38.99
CA TRP A 474 -9.50 14.89 39.94
C TRP A 474 -9.62 13.46 40.47
N GLY A 475 -8.53 12.69 40.38
CA GLY A 475 -8.46 11.32 40.92
C GLY A 475 -9.39 10.30 40.25
N LYS A 476 -9.85 10.56 39.02
CA LYS A 476 -10.66 9.60 38.25
C LYS A 476 -9.73 8.69 37.43
N GLU A 477 -9.82 7.39 37.67
CA GLU A 477 -9.03 6.34 36.99
C GLU A 477 -9.92 5.47 36.09
N PRO A 478 -9.37 4.83 35.04
CA PRO A 478 -10.10 3.88 34.19
C PRO A 478 -10.51 2.63 34.99
N GLY A 479 -11.66 2.03 34.67
CA GLY A 479 -12.17 0.83 35.33
C GLY A 479 -11.82 -0.49 34.62
N SER A 480 -11.18 -0.43 33.46
CA SER A 480 -10.92 -1.55 32.56
C SER A 480 -9.60 -1.36 31.80
N MET A 481 -8.89 -2.46 31.52
CA MET A 481 -7.64 -2.47 30.74
C MET A 481 -7.82 -1.86 29.33
N LYS A 482 -9.03 -1.97 28.75
CA LYS A 482 -9.40 -1.32 27.49
C LYS A 482 -9.56 0.19 27.64
N GLU A 483 -10.14 0.64 28.75
CA GLU A 483 -10.27 2.07 29.06
C GLU A 483 -8.91 2.70 29.34
N GLU A 484 -8.05 2.02 30.10
CA GLU A 484 -6.66 2.39 30.38
C GLU A 484 -5.83 2.53 29.10
N LEU A 485 -5.90 1.52 28.21
CA LEU A 485 -5.26 1.58 26.90
C LEU A 485 -5.74 2.78 26.06
N PHE A 486 -7.06 3.04 26.02
CA PHE A 486 -7.62 4.19 25.30
C PHE A 486 -7.26 5.54 25.96
N THR A 487 -7.12 5.59 27.29
CA THR A 487 -6.64 6.74 28.04
C THR A 487 -5.20 7.11 27.66
N GLU A 488 -4.27 6.16 27.75
CA GLU A 488 -2.87 6.41 27.38
C GLU A 488 -2.72 6.71 25.88
N LEU A 489 -3.44 5.99 25.01
CA LEU A 489 -3.45 6.25 23.56
C LEU A 489 -3.89 7.69 23.23
N TYR A 490 -4.90 8.23 23.90
CA TYR A 490 -5.33 9.61 23.65
C TYR A 490 -4.39 10.62 24.30
N ALA A 491 -4.07 10.46 25.59
CA ALA A 491 -3.25 11.44 26.32
C ALA A 491 -1.85 11.60 25.70
N THR A 492 -1.15 10.49 25.43
CA THR A 492 0.22 10.53 24.87
C THR A 492 0.29 11.15 23.48
N ARG A 493 -0.70 10.89 22.63
CA ARG A 493 -0.70 11.29 21.20
C ARG A 493 -1.40 12.61 20.93
N ALA A 494 -2.44 12.98 21.70
CA ALA A 494 -3.23 14.18 21.47
C ALA A 494 -2.76 15.41 22.27
N LYS A 495 -1.82 15.28 23.22
CA LYS A 495 -1.39 16.39 24.09
C LYS A 495 -0.98 17.66 23.34
N ASP A 496 -0.27 17.57 22.22
CA ASP A 496 0.14 18.75 21.42
C ASP A 496 -1.05 19.55 20.89
N LEU A 497 -2.20 18.90 20.66
CA LEU A 497 -3.43 19.58 20.24
C LEU A 497 -4.04 20.39 21.37
N TRP A 498 -3.93 19.89 22.61
CA TRP A 498 -4.49 20.53 23.79
C TRP A 498 -3.55 21.57 24.42
N ASN A 499 -2.24 21.45 24.23
CA ASN A 499 -1.19 22.33 24.76
C ASN A 499 -1.14 23.76 24.16
N THR A 500 -2.15 24.18 23.38
CA THR A 500 -2.30 25.58 22.98
C THR A 500 -3.09 26.33 24.05
N PRO A 501 -2.78 27.60 24.37
CA PRO A 501 -3.46 28.31 25.45
C PRO A 501 -4.97 28.44 25.23
N GLU A 502 -5.43 28.50 23.98
CA GLU A 502 -6.87 28.48 23.66
C GLU A 502 -7.53 27.14 24.00
N ASN A 503 -6.89 26.02 23.70
CA ASN A 503 -7.44 24.68 23.92
C ASN A 503 -7.29 24.25 25.40
N THR A 504 -6.20 24.62 26.08
CA THR A 504 -6.05 24.44 27.54
C THR A 504 -7.13 25.21 28.29
N ASN A 505 -7.35 26.49 27.96
CA ASN A 505 -8.39 27.28 28.63
C ASN A 505 -9.81 26.72 28.37
N LEU A 506 -10.10 26.30 27.14
CA LEU A 506 -11.35 25.61 26.79
C LEU A 506 -11.54 24.31 27.59
N LEU A 507 -10.47 23.53 27.79
CA LEU A 507 -10.49 22.29 28.57
C LEU A 507 -10.75 22.56 30.06
N ILE A 508 -10.08 23.56 30.64
CA ILE A 508 -10.29 23.98 32.04
C ILE A 508 -11.71 24.53 32.24
N GLU A 509 -12.20 25.41 31.35
CA GLU A 509 -13.55 25.97 31.37
C GLU A 509 -14.61 24.85 31.35
N THR A 510 -14.53 23.96 30.35
CA THR A 510 -15.52 22.88 30.18
C THR A 510 -15.45 21.82 31.27
N ALA A 511 -14.25 21.48 31.79
CA ALA A 511 -14.12 20.54 32.90
C ALA A 511 -14.55 21.15 34.25
N SER A 512 -14.35 22.45 34.47
CA SER A 512 -14.80 23.14 35.69
C SER A 512 -16.32 23.35 35.72
N ALA A 513 -16.97 23.38 34.55
CA ALA A 513 -18.43 23.46 34.45
C ALA A 513 -19.15 22.15 34.78
N VAL A 514 -18.48 20.99 34.66
CA VAL A 514 -19.08 19.67 34.95
C VAL A 514 -19.26 19.49 36.47
N PRO A 515 -20.47 19.19 36.97
CA PRO A 515 -20.68 18.89 38.39
C PRO A 515 -19.92 17.63 38.84
N PRO A 516 -19.32 17.59 40.04
CA PRO A 516 -18.57 16.43 40.51
C PRO A 516 -19.44 15.20 40.80
N GLU A 517 -20.75 15.39 40.94
CA GLU A 517 -21.78 14.34 41.08
C GLU A 517 -22.23 13.75 39.73
N THR A 518 -21.67 14.20 38.60
CA THR A 518 -22.02 13.66 37.27
C THR A 518 -21.65 12.19 37.20
N ALA A 519 -22.63 11.34 36.91
CA ALA A 519 -22.43 9.91 36.78
C ALA A 519 -21.55 9.59 35.55
N THR A 520 -20.36 9.04 35.82
CA THR A 520 -19.46 8.45 34.81
C THR A 520 -20.21 7.40 33.97
N ALA A 521 -19.72 7.13 32.76
CA ALA A 521 -20.18 5.95 32.00
C ALA A 521 -20.06 4.66 32.82
N SER A 522 -20.92 3.69 32.51
CA SER A 522 -20.69 2.29 32.89
C SER A 522 -19.38 1.81 32.25
N THR A 523 -18.47 1.26 33.07
CA THR A 523 -17.18 0.72 32.64
C THR A 523 -17.31 -0.23 31.46
N ASP A 524 -16.53 -0.01 30.41
CA ASP A 524 -16.46 -0.89 29.25
C ASP A 524 -15.61 -2.13 29.56
N SER A 525 -16.28 -3.19 29.99
CA SER A 525 -15.69 -4.50 30.28
C SER A 525 -15.56 -5.42 29.06
N SER A 526 -15.70 -4.90 27.84
CA SER A 526 -15.41 -5.68 26.63
C SER A 526 -13.90 -5.78 26.35
N ASP A 527 -13.47 -6.91 25.79
CA ASP A 527 -12.06 -7.18 25.49
C ASP A 527 -11.47 -6.26 24.41
N ILE A 528 -10.14 -6.14 24.42
CA ILE A 528 -9.38 -5.45 23.38
C ILE A 528 -9.40 -6.29 22.10
N THR A 529 -9.91 -5.74 21.00
CA THR A 529 -10.01 -6.48 19.73
C THR A 529 -8.66 -6.62 19.03
N GLN A 530 -8.52 -7.65 18.19
CA GLN A 530 -7.28 -7.91 17.43
C GLN A 530 -6.84 -6.70 16.58
N ASN A 531 -7.78 -5.92 16.04
CA ASN A 531 -7.47 -4.71 15.25
C ASN A 531 -6.86 -3.59 16.12
N VAL A 532 -7.34 -3.42 17.35
CA VAL A 532 -6.75 -2.49 18.33
C VAL A 532 -5.38 -2.99 18.79
N ALA A 533 -5.24 -4.29 19.10
CA ALA A 533 -3.94 -4.87 19.46
C ALA A 533 -2.91 -4.71 18.33
N ARG A 534 -3.29 -4.99 17.09
CA ARG A 534 -2.48 -4.79 15.88
C ARG A 534 -2.05 -3.34 15.72
N HIS A 535 -2.96 -2.38 15.87
CA HIS A 535 -2.66 -0.95 15.82
C HIS A 535 -1.62 -0.53 16.87
N VAL A 536 -1.72 -1.07 18.09
CA VAL A 536 -0.81 -0.70 19.18
C VAL A 536 0.58 -1.31 18.98
N ILE A 537 0.67 -2.59 18.57
CA ILE A 537 1.95 -3.23 18.16
C ILE A 537 2.59 -2.44 17.02
N LEU A 538 1.82 -2.09 15.99
CA LEU A 538 2.24 -1.25 14.85
C LEU A 538 2.66 0.18 15.22
N SER A 539 2.53 0.60 16.48
CA SER A 539 2.99 1.90 16.96
C SER A 539 4.29 1.86 17.77
N ASP A 540 4.95 0.69 17.85
CA ASP A 540 6.28 0.47 18.45
C ASP A 540 6.48 1.05 19.87
N THR A 541 5.40 1.34 20.60
CA THR A 541 5.43 2.11 21.86
C THR A 541 5.37 1.15 23.06
N PRO A 542 6.47 0.92 23.81
CA PRO A 542 6.53 -0.18 24.78
C PRO A 542 5.51 -0.08 25.91
N ALA A 543 5.22 1.14 26.37
CA ALA A 543 4.23 1.39 27.43
C ALA A 543 2.80 0.99 27.00
N LEU A 544 2.44 1.23 25.73
CA LEU A 544 1.13 0.84 25.21
C LEU A 544 1.07 -0.66 24.87
N ILE A 545 2.17 -1.24 24.40
CA ILE A 545 2.28 -2.69 24.14
C ILE A 545 2.14 -3.50 25.43
N ALA A 546 2.62 -2.98 26.57
CA ALA A 546 2.43 -3.59 27.89
C ALA A 546 0.96 -3.64 28.36
N LEU A 547 0.08 -2.81 27.78
CA LEU A 547 -1.36 -2.78 28.03
C LEU A 547 -2.17 -3.67 27.06
N ILE A 548 -1.50 -4.54 26.28
CA ILE A 548 -2.15 -5.53 25.41
C ILE A 548 -2.23 -6.89 26.13
N PRO A 549 -3.34 -7.65 26.02
CA PRO A 549 -3.40 -9.04 26.46
C PRO A 549 -2.32 -9.92 25.82
N ARG A 550 -1.62 -10.73 26.64
CA ARG A 550 -0.41 -11.47 26.24
C ARG A 550 -0.59 -12.40 25.05
N HIS A 551 -1.77 -12.96 24.83
CA HIS A 551 -2.04 -13.85 23.70
C HIS A 551 -1.79 -13.16 22.35
N PHE A 552 -2.00 -11.85 22.23
CA PHE A 552 -1.63 -11.10 21.02
C PHE A 552 -0.12 -10.90 20.88
N THR A 553 0.62 -10.70 21.98
CA THR A 553 2.09 -10.61 21.92
C THR A 553 2.75 -11.96 21.63
N GLU A 554 2.12 -13.07 22.04
CA GLU A 554 2.56 -14.44 21.77
C GLU A 554 2.30 -14.88 20.31
N GLN A 555 1.33 -14.26 19.63
CA GLN A 555 1.00 -14.47 18.21
C GLN A 555 1.93 -13.72 17.22
N LEU A 556 2.91 -12.94 17.70
CA LEU A 556 3.77 -12.11 16.84
C LEU A 556 4.92 -12.93 16.21
N GLU A 557 4.58 -13.80 15.26
CA GLU A 557 5.56 -14.67 14.56
C GLU A 557 6.53 -13.90 13.65
N SER A 558 6.14 -12.74 13.10
CA SER A 558 6.96 -11.98 12.16
C SER A 558 6.66 -10.48 12.15
N ALA A 559 7.71 -9.66 12.01
CA ALA A 559 7.62 -8.22 11.80
C ALA A 559 7.19 -7.82 10.36
N SER A 560 7.02 -8.79 9.46
CA SER A 560 6.60 -8.59 8.07
C SER A 560 5.08 -8.74 7.86
N ASP A 561 4.37 -9.42 8.78
CA ASP A 561 2.91 -9.55 8.77
C ASP A 561 2.40 -9.64 10.24
N PRO A 562 2.30 -8.51 10.95
CA PRO A 562 1.98 -8.49 12.38
C PRO A 562 0.48 -8.73 12.64
N LEU A 563 0.18 -9.79 13.39
CA LEU A 563 -1.18 -10.28 13.68
C LEU A 563 -2.03 -10.44 12.40
N PRO A 564 -1.80 -11.46 11.56
CA PRO A 564 -2.74 -11.79 10.49
C PRO A 564 -4.15 -12.11 11.05
N PRO A 565 -5.23 -11.90 10.27
CA PRO A 565 -6.58 -12.22 10.71
C PRO A 565 -6.83 -13.74 10.68
N ASP A 566 -7.58 -14.24 11.66
CA ASP A 566 -7.86 -15.68 11.81
C ASP A 566 -8.69 -16.26 10.65
N ASP A 567 -9.50 -15.43 9.96
CA ASP A 567 -10.27 -15.80 8.77
C ASP A 567 -9.54 -15.49 7.43
N GLY A 568 -8.20 -15.44 7.48
CA GLY A 568 -7.34 -15.20 6.32
C GLY A 568 -7.52 -16.23 5.21
N PHE A 569 -7.57 -15.75 3.95
CA PHE A 569 -7.63 -16.64 2.78
C PHE A 569 -6.32 -17.43 2.64
N THR A 570 -6.42 -18.72 2.31
CA THR A 570 -5.25 -19.58 2.04
C THR A 570 -4.50 -19.08 0.80
N SER A 571 -3.32 -18.51 1.03
CA SER A 571 -2.37 -18.10 -0.01
C SER A 571 -1.31 -19.19 -0.23
N TYR A 572 -0.51 -19.06 -1.29
CA TYR A 572 0.74 -19.83 -1.45
C TYR A 572 1.67 -19.65 -0.23
N LEU A 573 1.65 -18.45 0.39
CA LEU A 573 2.30 -18.12 1.66
C LEU A 573 1.81 -19.03 2.80
N SER A 574 0.49 -19.21 2.92
CA SER A 574 -0.13 -20.06 3.95
C SER A 574 0.23 -21.54 3.75
N ARG A 575 0.27 -21.99 2.48
CA ARG A 575 0.59 -23.38 2.12
C ARG A 575 2.01 -23.79 2.57
N ARG A 576 2.97 -22.85 2.60
CA ARG A 576 4.37 -23.10 3.02
C ARG A 576 4.61 -22.96 4.52
N ARG A 577 3.98 -22.03 5.24
CA ARG A 577 4.07 -22.02 6.72
C ARG A 577 3.59 -23.34 7.35
N GLY A 578 2.65 -24.04 6.70
CA GLY A 578 2.19 -25.36 7.12
C GLY A 578 3.26 -26.48 7.11
N SER A 579 4.38 -26.31 6.39
CA SER A 579 5.51 -27.27 6.42
C SER A 579 6.60 -26.93 7.44
N GLU A 580 6.66 -25.70 7.95
CA GLU A 580 7.74 -25.24 8.82
C GLU A 580 7.32 -25.13 10.30
N ARG A 581 7.08 -26.29 10.94
CA ARG A 581 7.16 -26.36 12.41
C ARG A 581 8.62 -26.55 12.82
N PRO A 582 9.26 -25.63 13.57
CA PRO A 582 10.66 -25.74 13.97
C PRO A 582 10.83 -26.75 15.12
N GLY A 583 10.73 -28.04 14.80
CA GLY A 583 11.11 -29.17 15.65
C GLY A 583 11.89 -30.16 14.78
N GLY A 584 13.18 -30.33 15.07
CA GLY A 584 14.11 -30.92 14.11
C GLY A 584 13.92 -32.41 13.84
N ASP A 585 13.35 -32.75 12.68
CA ASP A 585 13.60 -34.01 11.99
C ASP A 585 13.57 -33.80 10.47
N SER A 586 14.74 -33.91 9.83
CA SER A 586 14.88 -33.68 8.39
C SER A 586 14.27 -34.80 7.51
N LEU A 587 13.79 -35.90 8.10
CA LEU A 587 13.14 -36.98 7.36
C LEU A 587 11.71 -36.68 6.93
N ILE A 588 11.02 -35.71 7.56
CA ILE A 588 9.56 -35.53 7.39
C ILE A 588 9.17 -35.15 5.95
N GLY A 589 10.02 -34.42 5.22
CA GLY A 589 9.80 -34.16 3.79
C GLY A 589 9.71 -35.44 2.96
N THR A 590 10.53 -36.45 3.27
CA THR A 590 10.45 -37.78 2.64
C THR A 590 9.22 -38.56 3.11
N ALA A 591 8.78 -38.39 4.36
CA ALA A 591 7.60 -39.07 4.89
C ALA A 591 6.32 -38.61 4.18
N ARG A 592 6.16 -37.28 4.02
CA ARG A 592 5.01 -36.69 3.31
C ARG A 592 5.00 -37.09 1.83
N TYR A 593 6.12 -36.97 1.12
CA TYR A 593 6.22 -37.40 -0.27
C TYR A 593 5.97 -38.91 -0.44
N ARG A 594 6.40 -39.75 0.51
CA ARG A 594 6.05 -41.19 0.55
C ARG A 594 4.56 -41.46 0.82
N GLU A 595 3.86 -40.57 1.51
CA GLU A 595 2.42 -40.69 1.76
C GLU A 595 1.60 -40.23 0.55
N GLU A 596 1.95 -39.09 -0.04
CA GLU A 596 1.33 -38.57 -1.27
C GLU A 596 1.55 -39.54 -2.46
N THR A 597 2.75 -40.09 -2.64
CA THR A 597 3.01 -41.11 -3.68
C THR A 597 2.30 -42.44 -3.42
N ARG A 598 2.04 -42.82 -2.15
CA ARG A 598 1.19 -43.97 -1.81
C ARG A 598 -0.28 -43.68 -2.15
N GLU A 599 -0.78 -42.49 -1.82
CA GLU A 599 -2.16 -42.08 -2.11
C GLU A 599 -2.40 -42.06 -3.62
N ILE A 600 -1.51 -41.42 -4.40
CA ILE A 600 -1.48 -41.46 -5.86
C ILE A 600 -1.48 -42.91 -6.37
N SER A 601 -0.68 -43.81 -5.77
CA SER A 601 -0.64 -45.23 -6.16
C SER A 601 -1.95 -45.97 -5.87
N THR A 602 -2.63 -45.67 -4.76
CA THR A 602 -3.95 -46.25 -4.45
C THR A 602 -5.07 -45.73 -5.34
N LEU A 603 -5.08 -44.42 -5.65
CA LEU A 603 -6.06 -43.82 -6.57
C LEU A 603 -5.88 -44.35 -7.99
N ASN A 604 -4.64 -44.42 -8.49
CA ASN A 604 -4.34 -45.00 -9.79
C ASN A 604 -4.74 -46.49 -9.88
N ARG A 605 -4.59 -47.25 -8.79
CA ARG A 605 -5.08 -48.64 -8.72
C ARG A 605 -6.61 -48.70 -8.80
N PHE A 606 -7.32 -47.81 -8.09
CA PHE A 606 -8.78 -47.68 -8.18
C PHE A 606 -9.23 -47.39 -9.62
N PHE A 607 -8.66 -46.37 -10.28
CA PHE A 607 -8.99 -46.07 -11.68
C PHE A 607 -8.58 -47.18 -12.66
N SER A 608 -7.46 -47.88 -12.44
CA SER A 608 -7.05 -49.03 -13.26
C SER A 608 -7.95 -50.26 -13.09
N GLN A 609 -8.61 -50.42 -11.93
CA GLN A 609 -9.59 -51.48 -11.69
C GLN A 609 -10.97 -51.14 -12.26
N LEU A 610 -11.31 -49.85 -12.32
CA LEU A 610 -12.57 -49.34 -12.85
C LEU A 610 -12.55 -49.17 -14.38
N PHE A 611 -11.40 -48.80 -14.95
CA PHE A 611 -11.21 -48.51 -16.36
C PHE A 611 -10.01 -49.29 -16.95
N PRO A 612 -10.26 -50.39 -17.71
CA PRO A 612 -9.19 -51.17 -18.35
C PRO A 612 -8.36 -50.42 -19.40
N TRP A 613 -8.85 -49.28 -19.90
CA TRP A 613 -8.08 -48.36 -20.76
C TRP A 613 -7.10 -47.51 -19.95
N TYR A 614 -7.49 -47.04 -18.75
CA TYR A 614 -6.66 -46.22 -17.87
C TYR A 614 -5.42 -46.99 -17.40
N GLY A 615 -5.61 -48.23 -16.91
CA GLY A 615 -4.51 -49.09 -16.49
C GLY A 615 -3.53 -49.43 -17.62
N ARG A 616 -4.02 -49.58 -18.86
CA ARG A 616 -3.16 -49.76 -20.04
C ARG A 616 -2.41 -48.48 -20.42
N ALA A 617 -3.05 -47.31 -20.37
CA ALA A 617 -2.37 -46.03 -20.62
C ALA A 617 -1.24 -45.79 -19.60
N GLN A 618 -1.43 -46.16 -18.33
CA GLN A 618 -0.40 -46.06 -17.30
C GLN A 618 0.76 -47.07 -17.48
N GLN A 619 0.52 -48.21 -18.14
CA GLN A 619 1.57 -49.20 -18.46
C GLN A 619 2.30 -48.90 -19.78
N ALA A 620 1.61 -48.34 -20.78
CA ALA A 620 2.17 -47.98 -22.09
C ALA A 620 3.18 -46.80 -22.05
N GLY A 621 3.47 -46.24 -20.87
CA GLY A 621 4.55 -45.27 -20.67
C GLY A 621 5.96 -45.86 -20.78
N ALA A 622 6.10 -47.19 -20.93
CA ALA A 622 7.36 -47.87 -21.17
C ALA A 622 7.25 -48.90 -22.31
N ALA A 623 8.30 -48.95 -23.15
CA ALA A 623 8.37 -49.66 -24.44
C ALA A 623 7.48 -49.08 -25.57
N ALA A 624 7.90 -49.35 -26.81
CA ALA A 624 7.33 -48.73 -28.01
C ALA A 624 6.06 -49.44 -28.50
N ALA A 625 5.33 -48.77 -29.40
CA ALA A 625 4.25 -49.40 -30.16
C ALA A 625 4.79 -50.62 -30.95
N SER A 626 4.28 -51.80 -30.59
CA SER A 626 4.45 -53.05 -31.33
C SER A 626 3.10 -53.47 -31.91
N GLU A 627 3.08 -53.80 -33.20
CA GLU A 627 1.89 -54.30 -33.89
C GLU A 627 1.47 -55.66 -33.34
N ASP A 628 0.30 -55.76 -32.70
CA ASP A 628 -0.52 -56.98 -32.80
C ASP A 628 -2.00 -56.71 -32.43
N GLY A 629 -2.92 -57.40 -33.11
CA GLY A 629 -4.34 -57.03 -33.14
C GLY A 629 -5.18 -57.57 -31.97
N ALA A 630 -5.60 -56.70 -31.06
CA ALA A 630 -6.70 -56.94 -30.11
C ALA A 630 -7.63 -55.71 -30.06
N ALA A 631 -8.95 -55.93 -29.95
CA ALA A 631 -9.97 -54.93 -30.26
C ALA A 631 -9.80 -53.58 -29.52
N ASP A 632 -9.97 -52.49 -30.27
CA ASP A 632 -9.92 -51.11 -29.78
C ASP A 632 -11.09 -50.80 -28.83
N GLU A 633 -10.78 -50.63 -27.55
CA GLU A 633 -11.60 -49.86 -26.61
C GLU A 633 -10.87 -48.56 -26.29
N GLN A 634 -11.23 -47.51 -27.02
CA GLN A 634 -10.75 -46.14 -26.80
C GLN A 634 -11.37 -45.55 -25.51
N PRO A 635 -10.76 -44.53 -24.88
CA PRO A 635 -11.39 -43.83 -23.75
C PRO A 635 -12.77 -43.29 -24.16
N PRO A 636 -13.78 -43.34 -23.26
CA PRO A 636 -15.15 -42.94 -23.60
C PRO A 636 -15.21 -41.46 -23.97
N THR A 637 -15.87 -41.15 -25.08
CA THR A 637 -15.95 -39.79 -25.65
C THR A 637 -16.99 -38.90 -24.96
N SER A 638 -17.68 -39.37 -23.92
CA SER A 638 -18.73 -38.65 -23.21
C SER A 638 -18.76 -38.95 -21.70
N GLU A 639 -19.13 -37.94 -20.90
CA GLU A 639 -19.36 -38.09 -19.44
C GLU A 639 -20.40 -39.17 -19.15
N GLU A 640 -21.51 -39.19 -19.91
CA GLU A 640 -22.63 -40.12 -19.67
C GLU A 640 -22.23 -41.59 -19.78
N GLU A 641 -21.28 -41.93 -20.67
CA GLU A 641 -20.76 -43.28 -20.83
C GLU A 641 -19.77 -43.67 -19.72
N MET A 642 -18.89 -42.75 -19.32
CA MET A 642 -18.01 -42.97 -18.16
C MET A 642 -18.86 -43.17 -16.89
N MET A 643 -19.86 -42.32 -16.67
CA MET A 643 -20.81 -42.45 -15.56
C MET A 643 -21.76 -43.66 -15.69
N ARG A 644 -21.91 -44.26 -16.88
CA ARG A 644 -22.57 -45.57 -17.02
C ARG A 644 -21.67 -46.69 -16.46
N GLN A 645 -20.38 -46.71 -16.82
CA GLN A 645 -19.41 -47.68 -16.32
C GLN A 645 -19.25 -47.62 -14.79
N VAL A 646 -19.21 -46.41 -14.19
CA VAL A 646 -19.18 -46.22 -12.72
C VAL A 646 -20.38 -46.88 -12.04
N ARG A 647 -21.59 -46.71 -12.59
CA ARG A 647 -22.83 -47.29 -12.06
C ARG A 647 -22.92 -48.81 -12.28
N GLU A 648 -22.42 -49.32 -13.40
CA GLU A 648 -22.30 -50.77 -13.67
C GLU A 648 -21.29 -51.45 -12.74
N ALA A 649 -20.23 -50.75 -12.33
CA ALA A 649 -19.27 -51.20 -11.32
C ALA A 649 -19.80 -51.12 -9.86
N GLY A 650 -20.98 -50.52 -9.63
CA GLY A 650 -21.59 -50.41 -8.31
C GLY A 650 -20.98 -49.35 -7.38
N ILE A 651 -20.24 -48.39 -7.94
CA ILE A 651 -19.61 -47.27 -7.20
C ILE A 651 -20.55 -46.05 -7.23
N SER A 652 -20.56 -45.22 -6.18
CA SER A 652 -21.37 -44.00 -6.18
C SER A 652 -20.73 -42.87 -7.02
N GLU A 653 -21.58 -42.00 -7.55
CA GLU A 653 -21.16 -40.82 -8.32
C GLU A 653 -20.39 -39.80 -7.47
N GLU A 654 -20.70 -39.74 -6.17
CA GLU A 654 -20.01 -38.87 -5.20
C GLU A 654 -18.62 -39.42 -4.85
N ASP A 655 -18.50 -40.72 -4.58
CA ASP A 655 -17.21 -41.39 -4.34
C ASP A 655 -16.28 -41.24 -5.56
N PHE A 656 -16.81 -41.48 -6.76
CA PHE A 656 -16.04 -41.36 -8.00
C PHE A 656 -15.50 -39.95 -8.21
N ARG A 657 -16.33 -38.92 -8.07
CA ARG A 657 -15.89 -37.52 -8.20
C ARG A 657 -14.89 -37.13 -7.12
N ALA A 658 -15.06 -37.58 -5.88
CA ALA A 658 -14.10 -37.33 -4.80
C ALA A 658 -12.72 -37.95 -5.10
N HIS A 659 -12.67 -39.21 -5.57
CA HIS A 659 -11.41 -39.86 -5.96
C HIS A 659 -10.75 -39.16 -7.18
N ALA A 660 -11.55 -38.66 -8.12
CA ALA A 660 -11.07 -37.94 -9.30
C ALA A 660 -10.48 -36.57 -8.94
N GLN A 661 -11.19 -35.78 -8.13
CA GLN A 661 -10.71 -34.50 -7.61
C GLN A 661 -9.42 -34.69 -6.81
N ARG A 662 -9.39 -35.68 -5.91
CA ARG A 662 -8.22 -35.96 -5.08
C ARG A 662 -6.98 -36.38 -5.89
N LEU A 663 -7.17 -37.14 -6.97
CA LEU A 663 -6.06 -37.48 -7.88
C LEU A 663 -5.53 -36.25 -8.60
N ILE A 664 -6.41 -35.37 -9.09
CA ILE A 664 -6.01 -34.13 -9.78
C ILE A 664 -5.31 -33.16 -8.84
N GLU A 665 -5.76 -33.01 -7.59
CA GLU A 665 -5.04 -32.24 -6.54
C GLU A 665 -3.59 -32.74 -6.39
N LEU A 666 -3.42 -34.05 -6.18
CA LEU A 666 -2.12 -34.67 -5.96
C LEU A 666 -1.23 -34.63 -7.21
N GLN A 667 -1.80 -34.71 -8.41
CA GLN A 667 -1.04 -34.54 -9.67
C GLN A 667 -0.57 -33.09 -9.85
N ASN A 668 -1.40 -32.09 -9.54
CA ASN A 668 -1.02 -30.68 -9.64
C ASN A 668 0.09 -30.33 -8.62
N ASP A 669 -0.01 -30.83 -7.39
CA ASP A 669 0.97 -30.58 -6.31
C ASP A 669 2.35 -31.21 -6.60
N VAL A 670 2.43 -32.27 -7.41
CA VAL A 670 3.70 -32.91 -7.85
C VAL A 670 4.19 -32.39 -9.21
N GLY A 671 3.29 -31.98 -10.10
CA GLY A 671 3.60 -31.65 -11.50
C GLY A 671 4.00 -30.20 -11.77
N GLY A 672 3.58 -29.24 -10.95
CA GLY A 672 3.90 -27.81 -11.11
C GLY A 672 3.18 -27.10 -12.28
N ASP A 673 2.28 -27.79 -12.98
CA ASP A 673 1.42 -27.22 -14.03
C ASP A 673 0.18 -26.57 -13.40
N THR A 674 -0.05 -25.29 -13.69
CA THR A 674 -1.14 -24.47 -13.13
C THR A 674 -2.10 -23.95 -14.21
N SER A 675 -2.26 -24.70 -15.31
CA SER A 675 -3.24 -24.42 -16.37
C SER A 675 -4.71 -24.53 -15.91
N ASP A 676 -5.59 -23.79 -16.60
CA ASP A 676 -6.90 -23.28 -16.12
C ASP A 676 -7.88 -24.28 -15.47
N SER A 677 -8.62 -23.76 -14.47
CA SER A 677 -9.64 -24.46 -13.69
C SER A 677 -10.90 -24.92 -14.44
N ASP A 678 -11.08 -24.46 -15.68
CA ASP A 678 -12.29 -24.69 -16.48
C ASP A 678 -12.16 -25.90 -17.43
N THR A 679 -11.09 -26.70 -17.31
CA THR A 679 -11.00 -27.99 -18.00
C THR A 679 -11.77 -29.06 -17.24
N ASP A 680 -12.74 -29.66 -17.93
CA ASP A 680 -13.60 -30.71 -17.39
C ASP A 680 -12.80 -31.89 -16.78
N ILE A 681 -13.24 -32.37 -15.62
CA ILE A 681 -12.55 -33.37 -14.80
C ILE A 681 -12.36 -34.67 -15.58
N TYR A 682 -13.37 -35.08 -16.36
CA TYR A 682 -13.31 -36.29 -17.17
C TYR A 682 -12.34 -36.13 -18.37
N GLN A 683 -12.22 -34.92 -18.93
CA GLN A 683 -11.22 -34.63 -19.96
C GLN A 683 -9.80 -34.71 -19.40
N ARG A 684 -9.53 -34.15 -18.19
CA ARG A 684 -8.20 -34.29 -17.55
C ARG A 684 -7.84 -35.76 -17.30
N LEU A 685 -8.76 -36.57 -16.79
CA LEU A 685 -8.57 -38.02 -16.59
C LEU A 685 -8.32 -38.79 -17.90
N ALA A 686 -8.96 -38.41 -19.00
CA ALA A 686 -8.80 -39.05 -20.30
C ALA A 686 -7.51 -38.62 -21.05
N VAL A 687 -7.09 -37.36 -20.89
CA VAL A 687 -5.96 -36.77 -21.63
C VAL A 687 -4.61 -37.02 -20.94
N ASN A 688 -4.54 -37.07 -19.61
CA ASN A 688 -3.26 -37.10 -18.90
C ASN A 688 -3.24 -38.07 -17.69
N PRO A 689 -3.35 -39.40 -17.90
CA PRO A 689 -3.28 -40.44 -16.86
C PRO A 689 -1.85 -40.67 -16.34
N ARG A 690 -1.07 -39.60 -16.19
CA ARG A 690 0.38 -39.63 -16.00
C ARG A 690 0.78 -39.44 -14.54
N VAL A 691 1.78 -40.20 -14.10
CA VAL A 691 2.49 -39.98 -12.84
C VAL A 691 3.93 -39.59 -13.18
N PRO A 692 4.46 -38.45 -12.68
CA PRO A 692 5.89 -38.22 -12.61
C PRO A 692 6.45 -39.13 -11.49
N GLY A 693 7.02 -40.29 -11.86
CA GLY A 693 7.57 -41.23 -10.86
C GLY A 693 7.70 -42.71 -11.23
N SER A 694 7.72 -43.10 -12.52
CA SER A 694 7.95 -44.49 -12.94
C SER A 694 9.42 -44.75 -13.32
N ASP A 695 10.00 -45.81 -12.76
CA ASP A 695 11.38 -46.33 -12.91
C ASP A 695 12.55 -45.39 -12.59
N ARG A 696 12.58 -44.16 -13.11
CA ARG A 696 13.75 -43.28 -13.00
C ARG A 696 13.97 -42.80 -11.57
N ASP A 697 12.93 -42.25 -10.94
CA ASP A 697 13.04 -41.64 -9.61
C ASP A 697 13.12 -42.71 -8.51
N GLN A 698 12.47 -43.87 -8.70
CA GLN A 698 12.62 -45.02 -7.80
C GLN A 698 14.07 -45.52 -7.77
N ARG A 699 14.78 -45.50 -8.91
CA ARG A 699 16.19 -45.91 -8.98
C ARG A 699 17.13 -44.90 -8.33
N VAL A 700 16.83 -43.60 -8.42
CA VAL A 700 17.56 -42.55 -7.68
C VAL A 700 17.28 -42.64 -6.18
N LEU A 701 16.03 -42.91 -5.77
CA LEU A 701 15.66 -43.13 -4.37
C LEU A 701 16.33 -44.39 -3.78
N GLN A 702 16.44 -45.48 -4.55
CA GLN A 702 17.19 -46.66 -4.14
C GLN A 702 18.68 -46.33 -3.95
N LEU A 703 19.32 -45.64 -4.91
CA LEU A 703 20.71 -45.22 -4.80
C LEU A 703 20.95 -44.26 -3.62
N LEU A 704 20.00 -43.37 -3.31
CA LEU A 704 20.04 -42.51 -2.13
C LEU A 704 19.90 -43.31 -0.83
N GLN A 705 18.98 -44.28 -0.77
CA GLN A 705 18.79 -45.11 0.42
C GLN A 705 19.98 -46.06 0.67
N ASP A 706 20.59 -46.58 -0.40
CA ASP A 706 21.83 -47.38 -0.32
C ASP A 706 23.03 -46.50 0.11
N PHE A 707 23.07 -45.23 -0.33
CA PHE A 707 24.07 -44.23 0.09
C PHE A 707 23.89 -43.81 1.57
N GLU A 708 22.67 -43.56 2.03
CA GLU A 708 22.36 -43.27 3.44
C GLU A 708 22.71 -44.45 4.35
N GLY A 709 22.35 -45.68 3.95
CA GLY A 709 22.74 -46.90 4.67
C GLY A 709 24.26 -47.07 4.75
N SER A 710 24.97 -46.81 3.64
CA SER A 710 26.44 -46.82 3.56
C SER A 710 27.11 -45.81 4.50
N LEU A 711 26.48 -44.67 4.77
CA LEU A 711 26.98 -43.67 5.74
C LEU A 711 26.73 -44.06 7.22
N GLY A 712 25.81 -44.98 7.50
CA GLY A 712 25.41 -45.32 8.88
C GLY A 712 26.43 -46.11 9.69
N GLU A 713 27.18 -47.03 9.08
CA GLU A 713 28.03 -48.00 9.81
C GLU A 713 29.51 -47.60 9.89
N ASP A 714 30.07 -46.94 8.87
CA ASP A 714 31.53 -46.71 8.74
C ASP A 714 32.12 -45.59 9.63
N PHE A 715 31.30 -44.66 10.15
CA PHE A 715 31.80 -43.35 10.61
C PHE A 715 32.07 -43.24 12.11
N GLN A 716 31.73 -44.26 12.91
CA GLN A 716 31.75 -44.16 14.38
C GLN A 716 33.16 -44.08 15.01
N ASN A 717 34.24 -44.32 14.26
CA ASN A 717 35.62 -44.43 14.78
C ASN A 717 36.69 -43.63 14.01
N LEU A 718 36.32 -42.63 13.21
CA LEU A 718 37.23 -41.84 12.37
C LEU A 718 37.35 -40.37 12.84
N SER A 719 38.49 -39.70 12.58
CA SER A 719 38.65 -38.27 12.91
C SER A 719 37.87 -37.37 11.95
N GLN A 720 37.42 -36.19 12.40
CA GLN A 720 36.60 -35.27 11.58
C GLN A 720 37.19 -34.98 10.19
N THR A 721 38.50 -34.81 10.08
CA THR A 721 39.18 -34.59 8.79
C THR A 721 39.14 -35.80 7.86
N GLU A 722 39.21 -37.02 8.40
CA GLU A 722 39.08 -38.26 7.61
C GLU A 722 37.62 -38.54 7.22
N GLN A 723 36.68 -38.16 8.09
CA GLN A 723 35.24 -38.23 7.79
C GLN A 723 34.90 -37.33 6.60
N VAL A 724 35.33 -36.06 6.61
CA VAL A 724 35.07 -35.10 5.51
C VAL A 724 35.63 -35.62 4.19
N VAL A 725 36.91 -36.04 4.13
CA VAL A 725 37.52 -36.55 2.89
C VAL A 725 36.78 -37.79 2.36
N ARG A 726 36.39 -38.74 3.23
CA ARG A 726 35.61 -39.92 2.80
C ARG A 726 34.20 -39.56 2.34
N ILE A 727 33.57 -38.54 2.92
CA ILE A 727 32.27 -38.04 2.48
C ILE A 727 32.39 -37.38 1.10
N GLU A 728 33.41 -36.55 0.87
CA GLU A 728 33.70 -35.96 -0.44
C GLU A 728 33.99 -37.02 -1.51
N GLU A 729 34.81 -38.03 -1.22
CA GLU A 729 35.07 -39.15 -2.13
C GLU A 729 33.81 -39.96 -2.45
N ARG A 730 32.94 -40.22 -1.45
CA ARG A 730 31.67 -40.93 -1.65
C ARG A 730 30.65 -40.11 -2.45
N ILE A 731 30.52 -38.81 -2.17
CA ILE A 731 29.69 -37.89 -2.97
C ILE A 731 30.19 -37.85 -4.41
N ALA A 732 31.51 -37.76 -4.62
CA ALA A 732 32.11 -37.81 -5.96
C ALA A 732 31.97 -39.19 -6.65
N SER A 733 31.71 -40.27 -5.92
CA SER A 733 31.33 -41.57 -6.49
C SER A 733 29.86 -41.59 -6.89
N PHE A 734 28.96 -41.23 -5.96
CA PHE A 734 27.51 -41.14 -6.18
C PHE A 734 27.16 -40.25 -7.37
N LEU A 735 27.76 -39.06 -7.49
CA LEU A 735 27.54 -38.15 -8.61
C LEU A 735 27.95 -38.75 -9.97
N ARG A 736 29.01 -39.56 -10.01
CA ARG A 736 29.43 -40.28 -11.24
C ARG A 736 28.49 -41.43 -11.59
N GLU A 737 27.92 -42.10 -10.59
CA GLU A 737 26.95 -43.18 -10.79
C GLU A 737 25.58 -42.63 -11.26
N VAL A 738 25.14 -41.50 -10.69
CA VAL A 738 23.97 -40.74 -11.17
C VAL A 738 24.19 -40.22 -12.60
N GLN A 739 25.36 -39.65 -12.93
CA GLN A 739 25.69 -39.27 -14.30
C GLN A 739 25.70 -40.48 -15.26
N GLY A 740 26.25 -41.62 -14.82
CA GLY A 740 26.24 -42.88 -15.56
C GLY A 740 24.84 -43.46 -15.82
N SER A 741 23.83 -43.06 -15.03
CA SER A 741 22.42 -43.41 -15.24
C SER A 741 21.72 -42.61 -16.36
N GLY A 742 22.45 -41.71 -17.05
CA GLY A 742 21.92 -40.86 -18.13
C GLY A 742 21.18 -39.62 -17.62
N PHE A 743 21.56 -39.11 -16.46
CA PHE A 743 20.96 -37.92 -15.84
C PHE A 743 21.68 -36.64 -16.34
N GLU A 744 21.31 -36.14 -17.52
CA GLU A 744 21.81 -34.85 -18.02
C GLU A 744 21.18 -33.69 -17.23
N THR A 745 22.01 -32.84 -16.63
CA THR A 745 21.56 -31.58 -16.02
C THR A 745 21.32 -30.52 -17.09
N GLU A 746 20.37 -29.61 -16.87
CA GLU A 746 19.86 -28.72 -17.93
C GLU A 746 20.90 -27.77 -18.54
N GLY A 747 22.00 -27.50 -17.83
CA GLY A 747 23.14 -26.75 -18.38
C GLY A 747 23.74 -27.37 -19.65
N ASN A 748 23.54 -28.68 -19.90
CA ASN A 748 24.06 -29.37 -21.09
C ASN A 748 23.11 -29.30 -22.31
N ARG A 749 21.84 -28.89 -22.15
CA ARG A 749 20.88 -28.82 -23.27
C ARG A 749 21.21 -27.68 -24.23
N ASN A 750 21.58 -26.51 -23.71
CA ASN A 750 21.90 -25.35 -24.55
C ASN A 750 23.19 -25.56 -25.38
N ALA A 751 24.09 -26.44 -24.96
CA ALA A 751 25.33 -26.73 -25.69
C ALA A 751 25.15 -27.62 -26.93
N ARG A 752 23.92 -28.08 -27.22
CA ARG A 752 23.64 -29.06 -28.28
C ARG A 752 22.61 -28.60 -29.32
N VAL A 753 22.18 -27.34 -29.24
CA VAL A 753 21.25 -26.71 -30.20
C VAL A 753 22.00 -25.84 -31.22
N ASP A 754 23.14 -25.28 -30.84
CA ASP A 754 23.95 -24.36 -31.68
C ASP A 754 24.82 -25.07 -32.74
N ASP A 755 24.82 -26.41 -32.81
CA ASP A 755 25.73 -27.24 -33.61
C ASP A 755 24.99 -28.13 -34.64
N ALA A 756 23.77 -27.71 -35.05
CA ALA A 756 22.85 -28.52 -35.86
C ALA A 756 22.03 -27.71 -36.88
N SER A 757 22.58 -26.63 -37.46
CA SER A 757 21.87 -25.77 -38.40
C SER A 757 22.74 -25.24 -39.55
N ASP A 758 23.54 -26.10 -40.19
CA ASP A 758 24.34 -25.75 -41.38
C ASP A 758 24.56 -26.99 -42.29
N ASP A 759 23.46 -27.59 -42.79
CA ASP A 759 23.43 -28.48 -43.98
C ASP A 759 21.96 -28.83 -44.36
N ASP A 760 21.35 -28.04 -45.26
CA ASP A 760 20.21 -28.33 -46.20
C ASP A 760 19.29 -27.09 -46.46
N ALA A 761 19.70 -26.17 -47.35
CA ALA A 761 18.83 -25.28 -48.16
C ALA A 761 19.61 -24.42 -49.18
#